data_AF-A0A803LQ94-F1
#
_entry.id   AF-A0A803LQ94-F1
#
_cell.length_a   1.000
_cell.length_b   1.000
_cell.length_c   1.000
_cell.angle_alpha   90.00
_cell.angle_beta   90.00
_cell.angle_gamma   90.00
#
_symmetry.space_group_name_H-M   'P 1'
#
loop_
_entity.id
_entity.type
_entity.pdbx_description
1 polymer ?
#
loop_
_entity_poly.entity_id
_entity_poly.type
_entity_poly.pdbx_seq_one_letter_code
_entity_poly.pdbx_strand_id
1 'polypeptide(L)'
;MRNRVEIATNLCQIPEEVRDQHKGFSIWDDGYTSKHDHDTILKILIDGRNEEAVDVEGYQLPTLVYLAREKRPQYLHNFKAGAMNSLLRVSSEISNGPVILNVDCDMYSNNSESIRDALCFFMDEKKSQDIGFVQFPQNFENTTKNDIYGSTLQVISQVEFHGLDGLGGPLYIGTGCFHQREILCGRKYSKDYKIDRKTSNVDGTIDELEERAKSLASCVYELNSQWGKEDVEMYGVVKYENDLPTVDIFVCTADPLIEPPLMVINTVLSVMAYDYPPEKLSIYLSDDGGSILTFYALFEASQFSKNWLPYCKKYKVEPRSPASYFRSMLEPTNATHSSHFTSIKILIDGRDKTTIEVEGCQMPTLVYLAREKRPQFFHNFKAGAMNALLRVSSKISNGPVILNVDCDMYSNDSQSIRDALCFFMDEKMSQDIAFVQFPQRFENTTKNDIYGSALQTSYEVEFHGLDGFGGPLYIGTGCFHQREILCGRRYSKDYKIDWKNSNVVGTIDELEESAKSLASCTYELNSQWGKEMGLKYGCPIEDVITGLAIQCRGWKSVYMNPKRSAFLGLAATTLDDTLVQHKRWSEGELHIMLTHCPLWYEAELPKVDIFVCTADPVREPPIMVINTVLSVMAYDYPPEKLSIYLSDDGCSIITFYSLFEAFHFSKHWLPYCRKYNVEPRSPAAYFSSMHKPIDANHYHSSDFAFIKERFEEMQHRIVTSTKLGRIPGEVHDQHKGFSEWKSSYTSKDDHDTILQILIDGRDSKAKDVEGCILPSLVYLAREKRPQQFHNFKAGAMNALVESPGLDALGGTCYIGTGCFHQREILCGKKYSLDYKANWKMQDNNVAKEQENVEELEEKANVLASCTYEMNSQWGKEITSTWFLFFAYVIIAKYSYSLGEFISNGGTALGWWNEQRMWLYKRTSAYLLASIDTLLKLCGISNMKFVITSKVVDEDVSQRYEKEIMEFGVASPMFVILETLALMNLFTLIFTLKMGYGIINKLGLQILLCVVLVLVNLPLYKGILIRKDKGKVPTSVTIKSIFITLLVVLIIKF
;
A
#
# COMPACT_ATOMS: atom_id res chain seq x y z
N MET A 1 36.43 -49.81 -3.46
CA MET A 1 36.63 -48.56 -2.67
C MET A 1 35.90 -48.66 -1.33
N ARG A 2 34.56 -48.63 -1.28
CA ARG A 2 33.71 -48.66 -0.06
C ARG A 2 34.31 -49.47 1.11
N ASN A 3 34.48 -50.79 0.95
CA ASN A 3 34.95 -51.65 2.03
C ASN A 3 36.30 -51.21 2.64
N ARG A 4 37.24 -50.67 1.84
CA ARG A 4 38.53 -50.17 2.37
C ARG A 4 38.32 -48.96 3.29
N VAL A 5 37.41 -48.06 2.93
CA VAL A 5 37.06 -46.87 3.71
C VAL A 5 36.30 -47.31 4.97
N GLU A 6 35.26 -48.13 4.83
CA GLU A 6 34.47 -48.62 5.96
C GLU A 6 35.31 -49.41 6.97
N ILE A 7 36.26 -50.25 6.52
CA ILE A 7 37.20 -50.95 7.41
C ILE A 7 38.08 -49.94 8.16
N ALA A 8 38.70 -48.97 7.46
CA ALA A 8 39.54 -47.96 8.10
C ALA A 8 38.76 -47.07 9.09
N THR A 9 37.52 -46.70 8.76
CA THR A 9 36.62 -45.94 9.64
C THR A 9 36.21 -46.77 10.86
N ASN A 10 35.82 -48.04 10.68
CA ASN A 10 35.39 -48.91 11.78
C ASN A 10 36.54 -49.28 12.73
N LEU A 11 37.77 -49.36 12.22
CA LEU A 11 38.99 -49.58 13.02
C LEU A 11 39.57 -48.27 13.59
N CYS A 12 39.07 -47.11 13.18
CA CYS A 12 39.66 -45.78 13.46
C CYS A 12 41.16 -45.68 13.10
N GLN A 13 41.63 -46.47 12.13
CA GLN A 13 43.05 -46.62 11.77
C GLN A 13 43.21 -46.81 10.26
N ILE A 14 44.27 -46.23 9.69
CA ILE A 14 44.66 -46.42 8.30
C ILE A 14 45.59 -47.65 8.23
N PRO A 15 45.37 -48.62 7.32
CA PRO A 15 46.29 -49.75 7.13
C PRO A 15 47.72 -49.28 6.82
N GLU A 16 48.73 -49.88 7.46
CA GLU A 16 50.15 -49.52 7.28
C GLU A 16 50.56 -49.55 5.80
N GLU A 17 50.12 -50.57 5.07
CA GLU A 17 50.32 -50.71 3.61
C GLU A 17 49.89 -49.48 2.80
N VAL A 18 48.89 -48.71 3.26
CA VAL A 18 48.37 -47.51 2.60
C VAL A 18 49.04 -46.24 3.15
N ARG A 19 49.43 -46.25 4.43
CA ARG A 19 50.15 -45.15 5.09
C ARG A 19 51.50 -44.89 4.42
N ASP A 20 52.21 -45.96 4.06
CA ASP A 20 53.52 -45.89 3.41
C ASP A 20 53.45 -45.45 1.93
N GLN A 21 52.26 -45.52 1.30
CA GLN A 21 52.08 -45.16 -0.12
C GLN A 21 52.10 -43.65 -0.38
N HIS A 22 51.87 -42.81 0.63
CA HIS A 22 51.78 -41.37 0.42
C HIS A 22 52.28 -40.54 1.62
N LYS A 23 53.29 -39.71 1.40
CA LYS A 23 53.89 -38.80 2.41
C LYS A 23 52.91 -37.82 3.07
N GLY A 24 51.71 -37.67 2.53
CA GLY A 24 50.64 -36.91 3.18
C GLY A 24 50.09 -37.55 4.45
N PHE A 25 50.25 -38.87 4.64
CA PHE A 25 49.80 -39.56 5.86
C PHE A 25 50.74 -39.37 7.04
N SER A 26 52.07 -39.37 6.83
CA SER A 26 53.04 -39.17 7.89
C SER A 26 52.96 -37.79 8.56
N ILE A 27 52.35 -36.79 7.89
CA ILE A 27 52.08 -35.47 8.47
C ILE A 27 51.15 -35.58 9.69
N TRP A 28 50.28 -36.60 9.77
CA TRP A 28 49.36 -36.77 10.89
C TRP A 28 49.99 -37.45 12.11
N ASP A 29 51.24 -37.90 12.00
CA ASP A 29 51.90 -38.74 13.01
C ASP A 29 52.65 -37.91 14.08
N ASP A 30 53.04 -36.68 13.74
CA ASP A 30 53.82 -35.78 14.60
C ASP A 30 52.96 -35.04 15.66
N GLY A 31 52.25 -35.81 16.49
CA GLY A 31 51.72 -35.33 17.78
C GLY A 31 50.36 -34.61 17.77
N TYR A 32 49.63 -34.59 16.66
CA TYR A 32 48.29 -34.00 16.55
C TYR A 32 47.20 -34.79 17.31
N THR A 33 47.20 -34.65 18.63
CA THR A 33 46.27 -35.33 19.55
C THR A 33 44.87 -34.70 19.62
N SER A 34 44.62 -33.59 18.94
CA SER A 34 43.38 -32.82 19.04
C SER A 34 42.86 -32.30 17.70
N LYS A 35 41.57 -32.52 17.42
CA LYS A 35 40.84 -31.92 16.28
C LYS A 35 40.70 -30.39 16.33
N HIS A 36 41.25 -29.75 17.36
CA HIS A 36 41.24 -28.31 17.63
C HIS A 36 42.65 -27.69 17.71
N ASP A 37 43.71 -28.50 17.60
CA ASP A 37 45.10 -28.01 17.58
C ASP A 37 45.91 -28.81 16.55
N HIS A 38 46.09 -28.22 15.36
CA HIS A 38 46.90 -28.78 14.29
C HIS A 38 47.30 -27.70 13.28
N ASP A 39 48.43 -27.91 12.61
CA ASP A 39 48.92 -27.06 11.54
C ASP A 39 48.04 -27.14 10.27
N THR A 40 48.31 -26.27 9.29
CA THR A 40 47.71 -26.40 7.96
C THR A 40 48.24 -27.66 7.26
N ILE A 41 47.33 -28.57 6.93
CA ILE A 41 47.62 -29.77 6.13
C ILE A 41 46.99 -29.57 4.75
N LEU A 42 47.83 -29.31 3.75
CA LEU A 42 47.42 -29.10 2.36
C LEU A 42 48.18 -30.09 1.48
N LYS A 43 47.46 -30.83 0.63
CA LYS A 43 48.02 -31.78 -0.33
C LYS A 43 47.32 -31.70 -1.69
N ILE A 44 48.07 -31.58 -2.77
CA ILE A 44 47.55 -31.75 -4.14
C ILE A 44 47.61 -33.24 -4.47
N LEU A 45 46.45 -33.90 -4.51
CA LEU A 45 46.33 -35.36 -4.71
C LEU A 45 46.26 -35.75 -6.20
N ILE A 46 45.73 -34.84 -7.03
CA ILE A 46 45.77 -34.92 -8.49
C ILE A 46 46.13 -33.53 -8.98
N ASP A 47 47.20 -33.38 -9.73
CA ASP A 47 47.51 -32.14 -10.45
C ASP A 47 47.01 -32.26 -11.88
N GLY A 48 45.86 -31.66 -12.19
CA GLY A 48 45.27 -31.71 -13.52
C GLY A 48 46.10 -30.98 -14.59
N ARG A 49 47.19 -30.29 -14.22
CA ARG A 49 48.17 -29.71 -15.17
C ARG A 49 49.21 -30.73 -15.63
N ASN A 50 49.35 -31.86 -14.94
CA ASN A 50 50.26 -32.94 -15.33
C ASN A 50 49.63 -33.79 -16.46
N GLU A 51 50.36 -34.00 -17.56
CA GLU A 51 49.93 -34.85 -18.68
C GLU A 51 49.78 -36.33 -18.29
N GLU A 52 50.44 -36.78 -17.21
CA GLU A 52 50.28 -38.14 -16.67
C GLU A 52 49.02 -38.28 -15.77
N ALA A 53 48.37 -37.18 -15.39
CA ALA A 53 47.16 -37.21 -14.56
C ALA A 53 45.91 -37.47 -15.41
N VAL A 54 45.84 -38.67 -16.00
CA VAL A 54 44.74 -39.12 -16.86
C VAL A 54 43.93 -40.27 -16.24
N ASP A 55 42.70 -40.42 -16.71
CA ASP A 55 41.85 -41.57 -16.39
C ASP A 55 42.25 -42.84 -17.17
N VAL A 56 41.47 -43.91 -17.03
CA VAL A 56 41.74 -45.20 -17.67
C VAL A 56 41.56 -45.21 -19.19
N GLU A 57 40.95 -44.16 -19.77
CA GLU A 57 40.76 -43.97 -21.21
C GLU A 57 41.73 -42.93 -21.80
N GLY A 58 42.52 -42.27 -20.94
CA GLY A 58 43.50 -41.26 -21.33
C GLY A 58 42.99 -39.81 -21.28
N TYR A 59 41.81 -39.55 -20.70
CA TYR A 59 41.29 -38.20 -20.51
C TYR A 59 41.88 -37.54 -19.26
N GLN A 60 42.23 -36.26 -19.38
CA GLN A 60 42.84 -35.47 -18.30
C GLN A 60 41.90 -35.33 -17.09
N LEU A 61 42.40 -35.66 -15.89
CA LEU A 61 41.66 -35.57 -14.64
C LEU A 61 41.68 -34.13 -14.08
N PRO A 62 40.61 -33.69 -13.39
CA PRO A 62 40.59 -32.39 -12.73
C PRO A 62 41.52 -32.36 -11.51
N THR A 63 42.09 -31.19 -11.22
CA THR A 63 42.93 -30.97 -10.03
C THR A 63 42.14 -31.24 -8.74
N LEU A 64 42.66 -32.14 -7.89
CA LEU A 64 42.08 -32.50 -6.60
C LEU A 64 43.01 -32.05 -5.46
N VAL A 65 42.50 -31.15 -4.61
CA VAL A 65 43.23 -30.60 -3.47
C VAL A 65 42.55 -30.99 -2.16
N TYR A 66 43.32 -31.54 -1.23
CA TYR A 66 42.92 -31.73 0.16
C TYR A 66 43.42 -30.56 1.02
N LEU A 67 42.54 -30.04 1.89
CA LEU A 67 42.87 -28.99 2.85
C LEU A 67 42.23 -29.25 4.22
N ALA A 68 43.06 -29.34 5.25
CA ALA A 68 42.69 -29.02 6.62
C ALA A 68 43.41 -27.72 7.02
N ARG A 69 42.67 -26.63 7.20
CA ARG A 69 43.22 -25.34 7.65
C ARG A 69 43.77 -25.43 9.07
N GLU A 70 44.76 -24.61 9.42
CA GLU A 70 45.31 -24.56 10.78
C GLU A 70 44.19 -24.34 11.82
N LYS A 71 44.31 -25.00 12.96
CA LYS A 71 43.56 -24.68 14.16
C LYS A 71 44.49 -24.55 15.34
N ARG A 72 44.26 -23.53 16.17
CA ARG A 72 44.86 -23.40 17.50
C ARG A 72 43.79 -23.07 18.54
N PRO A 73 43.88 -23.61 19.78
CA PRO A 73 42.92 -23.33 20.84
C PRO A 73 42.79 -21.86 21.23
N GLN A 74 43.85 -21.04 21.07
CA GLN A 74 43.82 -19.61 21.40
C GLN A 74 43.05 -18.73 20.41
N TYR A 75 42.52 -19.28 19.31
CA TYR A 75 41.83 -18.52 18.27
C TYR A 75 40.39 -18.98 18.09
N LEU A 76 39.49 -18.04 17.78
CA LEU A 76 38.09 -18.35 17.49
C LEU A 76 37.97 -18.93 16.07
N HIS A 77 37.38 -20.12 15.96
CA HIS A 77 37.24 -20.83 14.70
C HIS A 77 35.81 -20.79 14.17
N ASN A 78 35.59 -20.02 13.10
CA ASN A 78 34.34 -20.07 12.34
C ASN A 78 34.17 -21.43 11.63
N PHE A 79 32.94 -21.99 11.59
CA PHE A 79 32.66 -23.33 11.06
C PHE A 79 32.76 -23.42 9.52
N LYS A 80 31.65 -23.68 8.80
CA LYS A 80 31.64 -23.79 7.33
C LYS A 80 32.20 -22.54 6.64
N ALA A 81 31.87 -21.35 7.14
CA ALA A 81 32.37 -20.07 6.62
C ALA A 81 33.92 -19.94 6.71
N GLY A 82 34.53 -20.37 7.82
CA GLY A 82 36.00 -20.33 7.97
C GLY A 82 36.71 -21.31 7.05
N ALA A 83 36.13 -22.51 6.85
CA ALA A 83 36.62 -23.48 5.87
C ALA A 83 36.50 -22.97 4.43
N MET A 84 35.35 -22.40 4.07
CA MET A 84 35.08 -21.85 2.73
C MET A 84 35.98 -20.65 2.41
N ASN A 85 36.19 -19.73 3.37
CA ASN A 85 37.15 -18.63 3.21
C ASN A 85 38.59 -19.15 3.05
N SER A 86 38.97 -20.22 3.76
CA SER A 86 40.29 -20.84 3.59
C SER A 86 40.45 -21.47 2.20
N LEU A 87 39.44 -22.18 1.69
CA LEU A 87 39.43 -22.73 0.34
C LEU A 87 39.46 -21.64 -0.74
N LEU A 88 38.75 -20.53 -0.53
CA LEU A 88 38.72 -19.41 -1.47
C LEU A 88 40.10 -18.74 -1.59
N ARG A 89 40.84 -18.61 -0.48
CA ARG A 89 42.24 -18.13 -0.49
C ARG A 89 43.21 -19.18 -1.06
N VAL A 90 43.17 -20.43 -0.61
CA VAL A 90 44.04 -21.51 -1.11
C VAL A 90 43.89 -21.72 -2.63
N SER A 91 42.66 -21.65 -3.14
CA SER A 91 42.39 -21.81 -4.58
C SER A 91 42.90 -20.65 -5.44
N SER A 92 43.18 -19.45 -4.91
CA SER A 92 43.78 -18.38 -5.73
C SER A 92 45.22 -18.69 -6.14
N GLU A 93 45.96 -19.42 -5.30
CA GLU A 93 47.34 -19.82 -5.59
C GLU A 93 47.42 -21.09 -6.45
N ILE A 94 46.40 -21.95 -6.43
CA ILE A 94 46.44 -23.26 -7.13
C ILE A 94 45.73 -23.25 -8.48
N SER A 95 44.53 -22.64 -8.57
CA SER A 95 43.72 -22.65 -9.80
C SER A 95 43.33 -21.26 -10.30
N ASN A 96 43.27 -20.28 -9.40
CA ASN A 96 42.78 -18.92 -9.62
C ASN A 96 41.45 -18.82 -10.41
N GLY A 97 40.59 -19.83 -10.29
CA GLY A 97 39.35 -19.93 -11.05
C GLY A 97 38.39 -18.74 -10.77
N PRO A 98 37.86 -18.05 -11.80
CA PRO A 98 37.06 -16.83 -11.63
C PRO A 98 35.64 -17.08 -11.13
N VAL A 99 35.13 -18.31 -11.25
CA VAL A 99 33.82 -18.74 -10.75
C VAL A 99 34.03 -19.80 -9.67
N ILE A 100 33.28 -19.69 -8.58
CA ILE A 100 33.35 -20.57 -7.41
C ILE A 100 32.00 -21.23 -7.20
N LEU A 101 31.95 -22.56 -7.15
CA LEU A 101 30.78 -23.30 -6.70
C LEU A 101 31.02 -23.77 -5.26
N ASN A 102 30.10 -23.45 -4.35
CA ASN A 102 30.07 -24.06 -3.01
C ASN A 102 29.01 -25.17 -2.95
N VAL A 103 29.41 -26.33 -2.41
CA VAL A 103 28.53 -27.48 -2.19
C VAL A 103 28.82 -28.05 -0.82
N ASP A 104 27.76 -28.29 -0.05
CA ASP A 104 27.84 -29.02 1.22
C ASP A 104 28.02 -30.53 0.99
N CYS A 105 28.62 -31.23 1.96
CA CYS A 105 29.01 -32.64 1.80
C CYS A 105 27.86 -33.66 1.80
N ASP A 106 26.64 -33.22 2.13
CA ASP A 106 25.38 -33.95 2.02
C ASP A 106 24.60 -33.62 0.74
N MET A 107 25.13 -32.75 -0.12
CA MET A 107 24.57 -32.36 -1.41
C MET A 107 25.48 -32.78 -2.56
N TYR A 108 24.90 -33.09 -3.71
CA TYR A 108 25.65 -33.46 -4.91
C TYR A 108 24.94 -32.95 -6.17
N SER A 109 25.69 -32.73 -7.26
CA SER A 109 25.06 -32.37 -8.54
C SER A 109 24.50 -33.60 -9.23
N ASN A 110 23.22 -33.55 -9.62
CA ASN A 110 22.56 -34.53 -10.45
C ASN A 110 22.47 -34.13 -11.94
N ASN A 111 22.96 -32.93 -12.30
CA ASN A 111 23.02 -32.41 -13.67
C ASN A 111 24.46 -31.95 -13.99
N SER A 112 25.05 -32.50 -15.06
CA SER A 112 26.39 -32.11 -15.53
C SER A 112 26.40 -30.72 -16.18
N GLU A 113 25.27 -30.25 -16.70
CA GLU A 113 25.16 -28.99 -17.43
C GLU A 113 25.04 -27.75 -16.51
N SER A 114 24.79 -27.92 -15.20
CA SER A 114 24.56 -26.79 -14.27
C SER A 114 25.68 -25.75 -14.25
N ILE A 115 26.93 -26.14 -14.53
CA ILE A 115 28.06 -25.20 -14.67
C ILE A 115 27.88 -24.32 -15.91
N ARG A 116 27.44 -24.89 -17.04
CA ARG A 116 27.15 -24.16 -18.28
C ARG A 116 25.95 -23.25 -18.11
N ASP A 117 24.89 -23.74 -17.47
CA ASP A 117 23.68 -22.96 -17.16
C ASP A 117 24.03 -21.71 -16.31
N ALA A 118 24.85 -21.87 -15.26
CA ALA A 118 25.34 -20.74 -14.47
C ALA A 118 26.22 -19.77 -15.29
N LEU A 119 27.08 -20.31 -16.16
CA LEU A 119 27.94 -19.49 -17.02
C LEU A 119 27.14 -18.70 -18.06
N CYS A 120 25.95 -19.12 -18.49
CA CYS A 120 25.10 -18.30 -19.37
C CYS A 120 24.80 -16.92 -18.75
N PHE A 121 24.53 -16.86 -17.45
CA PHE A 121 24.31 -15.61 -16.72
C PHE A 121 25.60 -14.78 -16.57
N PHE A 122 26.71 -15.42 -16.18
CA PHE A 122 27.99 -14.72 -16.01
C PHE A 122 28.68 -14.30 -17.32
N MET A 123 28.27 -14.86 -18.47
CA MET A 123 28.82 -14.50 -19.77
C MET A 123 27.93 -13.55 -20.58
N ASP A 124 26.68 -13.29 -20.16
CA ASP A 124 25.75 -12.36 -20.81
C ASP A 124 26.38 -10.97 -21.01
N GLU A 125 26.39 -10.47 -22.25
CA GLU A 125 27.07 -9.22 -22.62
C GLU A 125 26.50 -7.97 -21.96
N LYS A 126 25.25 -8.01 -21.50
CA LYS A 126 24.52 -6.85 -20.94
C LYS A 126 24.37 -6.94 -19.43
N LYS A 127 24.09 -8.12 -18.88
CA LYS A 127 23.74 -8.35 -17.47
C LYS A 127 24.86 -8.91 -16.62
N SER A 128 25.93 -9.49 -17.18
CA SER A 128 26.95 -10.19 -16.39
C SER A 128 27.66 -9.34 -15.32
N GLN A 129 27.69 -8.01 -15.47
CA GLN A 129 28.24 -7.08 -14.48
C GLN A 129 27.31 -6.84 -13.27
N ASP A 130 26.01 -7.08 -13.43
CA ASP A 130 24.98 -6.88 -12.40
C ASP A 130 24.70 -8.17 -11.59
N ILE A 131 25.21 -9.33 -12.01
CA ILE A 131 24.90 -10.66 -11.43
C ILE A 131 26.03 -11.14 -10.52
N GLY A 132 25.83 -11.05 -9.19
CA GLY A 132 26.82 -11.48 -8.19
C GLY A 132 27.01 -13.00 -8.09
N PHE A 133 25.92 -13.75 -8.17
CA PHE A 133 25.88 -15.20 -8.04
C PHE A 133 24.65 -15.79 -8.75
N VAL A 134 24.63 -17.12 -8.92
CA VAL A 134 23.51 -17.92 -9.46
C VAL A 134 23.22 -19.05 -8.47
N GLN A 135 22.08 -18.99 -7.80
CA GLN A 135 21.67 -19.96 -6.78
C GLN A 135 20.73 -21.01 -7.42
N PHE A 136 21.11 -22.29 -7.37
CA PHE A 136 20.20 -23.38 -7.77
C PHE A 136 19.31 -23.80 -6.58
N PRO A 137 18.05 -24.22 -6.82
CA PRO A 137 17.18 -24.74 -5.76
C PRO A 137 17.75 -26.01 -5.10
N GLN A 138 17.61 -26.11 -3.78
CA GLN A 138 18.01 -27.31 -3.03
C GLN A 138 16.93 -28.38 -3.13
N ASN A 139 17.32 -29.61 -3.49
CA ASN A 139 16.42 -30.76 -3.58
C ASN A 139 16.94 -31.88 -2.66
N PHE A 140 16.05 -32.51 -1.89
CA PHE A 140 16.40 -33.51 -0.87
C PHE A 140 15.80 -34.89 -1.20
N GLU A 141 16.66 -35.90 -1.36
CA GLU A 141 16.22 -37.25 -1.80
C GLU A 141 15.55 -38.07 -0.69
N ASN A 142 15.91 -37.85 0.58
CA ASN A 142 15.35 -38.59 1.73
C ASN A 142 13.95 -38.08 2.15
N THR A 143 13.13 -37.65 1.19
CA THR A 143 11.81 -37.06 1.43
C THR A 143 10.69 -38.03 1.05
N THR A 144 9.63 -38.05 1.86
CA THR A 144 8.45 -38.89 1.57
C THR A 144 7.51 -38.16 0.62
N LYS A 145 6.69 -38.90 -0.14
CA LYS A 145 5.74 -38.34 -1.12
C LYS A 145 4.85 -37.19 -0.59
N ASN A 146 4.55 -37.20 0.71
CA ASN A 146 3.69 -36.20 1.36
C ASN A 146 4.46 -35.22 2.25
N ASP A 147 5.79 -35.27 2.26
CA ASP A 147 6.71 -34.43 3.04
C ASP A 147 6.15 -33.92 4.38
N ILE A 148 5.91 -34.86 5.31
CA ILE A 148 5.20 -34.59 6.57
C ILE A 148 5.86 -33.56 7.50
N TYR A 149 7.10 -33.14 7.20
CA TYR A 149 7.86 -32.14 7.93
C TYR A 149 8.14 -30.87 7.10
N GLY A 150 7.65 -30.78 5.85
CA GLY A 150 7.88 -29.65 4.96
C GLY A 150 9.36 -29.42 4.58
N SER A 151 10.20 -30.44 4.69
CA SER A 151 11.66 -30.33 4.54
C SER A 151 12.11 -29.97 3.12
N THR A 152 11.26 -30.14 2.11
CA THR A 152 11.51 -29.74 0.72
C THR A 152 11.33 -28.25 0.45
N LEU A 153 10.63 -27.51 1.34
CA LEU A 153 10.35 -26.07 1.20
C LEU A 153 9.80 -25.69 -0.21
N GLN A 154 8.93 -26.53 -0.79
CA GLN A 154 8.49 -26.40 -2.19
C GLN A 154 7.99 -25.01 -2.59
N VAL A 155 7.21 -24.33 -1.74
CA VAL A 155 6.68 -22.99 -2.04
C VAL A 155 7.82 -21.97 -2.17
N ILE A 156 8.78 -21.99 -1.23
CA ILE A 156 9.93 -21.09 -1.24
C ILE A 156 10.78 -21.33 -2.50
N SER A 157 11.11 -22.60 -2.75
CA SER A 157 12.00 -23.01 -3.84
C SER A 157 11.38 -22.85 -5.24
N GLN A 158 10.08 -23.10 -5.42
CA GLN A 158 9.43 -23.09 -6.73
C GLN A 158 8.66 -21.80 -7.05
N VAL A 159 8.25 -21.03 -6.03
CA VAL A 159 7.43 -19.82 -6.23
C VAL A 159 8.17 -18.57 -5.76
N GLU A 160 8.58 -18.52 -4.48
CA GLU A 160 9.13 -17.30 -3.89
C GLU A 160 10.45 -16.89 -4.54
N PHE A 161 11.43 -17.80 -4.64
CA PHE A 161 12.74 -17.51 -5.25
C PHE A 161 12.65 -17.07 -6.71
N HIS A 162 11.72 -17.63 -7.48
CA HIS A 162 11.47 -17.21 -8.86
C HIS A 162 10.79 -15.83 -8.92
N GLY A 163 9.98 -15.48 -7.92
CA GLY A 163 9.42 -14.13 -7.77
C GLY A 163 10.49 -13.09 -7.38
N LEU A 164 11.47 -13.47 -6.55
CA LEU A 164 12.55 -12.59 -6.11
C LEU A 164 13.50 -12.16 -7.24
N ASP A 165 13.56 -12.85 -8.38
CA ASP A 165 14.26 -12.36 -9.58
C ASP A 165 13.74 -10.99 -10.04
N GLY A 166 12.46 -10.68 -9.79
CA GLY A 166 11.87 -9.35 -10.03
C GLY A 166 12.33 -8.26 -9.04
N LEU A 167 12.97 -8.65 -7.93
CA LEU A 167 13.46 -7.77 -6.86
C LEU A 167 15.00 -7.77 -6.75
N GLY A 168 15.71 -8.39 -7.71
CA GLY A 168 17.18 -8.42 -7.76
C GLY A 168 17.81 -9.81 -7.57
N GLY A 169 17.01 -10.86 -7.39
CA GLY A 169 17.45 -12.25 -7.32
C GLY A 169 17.16 -12.93 -5.97
N PRO A 170 17.23 -14.27 -5.91
CA PRO A 170 17.04 -15.04 -4.68
C PRO A 170 18.18 -14.85 -3.68
N LEU A 171 17.89 -15.16 -2.41
CA LEU A 171 18.91 -15.18 -1.35
C LEU A 171 19.92 -16.32 -1.56
N TYR A 172 21.17 -16.09 -1.16
CA TYR A 172 22.18 -17.14 -1.06
C TYR A 172 21.87 -18.05 0.14
N ILE A 173 21.66 -19.35 -0.12
CA ILE A 173 21.21 -20.34 0.87
C ILE A 173 22.24 -21.43 1.20
N GLY A 174 23.54 -21.16 0.97
CA GLY A 174 24.64 -21.91 1.61
C GLY A 174 25.19 -23.12 0.85
N THR A 175 24.50 -23.64 -0.17
CA THR A 175 24.97 -24.74 -1.05
C THR A 175 24.32 -24.64 -2.43
N GLY A 176 24.96 -25.19 -3.46
CA GLY A 176 24.45 -25.20 -4.84
C GLY A 176 24.47 -23.81 -5.51
N CYS A 177 25.39 -22.94 -5.08
CA CYS A 177 25.48 -21.57 -5.58
C CYS A 177 26.79 -21.34 -6.33
N PHE A 178 26.70 -20.78 -7.53
CA PHE A 178 27.86 -20.32 -8.28
C PHE A 178 28.08 -18.83 -8.01
N HIS A 179 29.28 -18.42 -7.66
CA HIS A 179 29.66 -17.05 -7.34
C HIS A 179 30.75 -16.55 -8.29
N GLN A 180 30.73 -15.27 -8.65
CA GLN A 180 31.94 -14.63 -9.17
C GLN A 180 32.96 -14.47 -8.03
N ARG A 181 34.19 -14.96 -8.20
CA ARG A 181 35.26 -14.94 -7.18
C ARG A 181 35.40 -13.54 -6.58
N GLU A 182 35.61 -12.53 -7.41
CA GLU A 182 35.90 -11.16 -6.94
C GLU A 182 34.76 -10.57 -6.08
N ILE A 183 33.50 -10.89 -6.41
CA ILE A 183 32.32 -10.42 -5.67
C ILE A 183 32.21 -11.15 -4.33
N LEU A 184 32.46 -12.47 -4.31
CA LEU A 184 32.56 -13.25 -3.06
C LEU A 184 33.75 -12.83 -2.19
N CYS A 185 34.82 -12.28 -2.78
CA CYS A 185 35.94 -11.62 -2.09
C CYS A 185 35.60 -10.20 -1.58
N GLY A 186 34.36 -9.71 -1.71
CA GLY A 186 33.94 -8.38 -1.25
C GLY A 186 34.14 -7.23 -2.24
N ARG A 187 34.33 -7.49 -3.54
CA ARG A 187 34.39 -6.39 -4.53
C ARG A 187 33.03 -5.70 -4.63
N LYS A 188 33.05 -4.38 -4.46
CA LYS A 188 31.88 -3.50 -4.60
C LYS A 188 31.59 -3.25 -6.09
N TYR A 189 30.30 -3.16 -6.42
CA TYR A 189 29.82 -2.90 -7.78
C TYR A 189 30.34 -1.56 -8.33
N SER A 190 30.71 -1.54 -9.62
CA SER A 190 31.11 -0.33 -10.33
C SER A 190 30.73 -0.42 -11.81
N LYS A 191 30.05 0.60 -12.33
CA LYS A 191 29.57 0.65 -13.73
C LYS A 191 30.69 0.74 -14.77
N ASP A 192 31.86 1.26 -14.37
CA ASP A 192 33.01 1.40 -15.26
C ASP A 192 33.90 0.15 -15.27
N TYR A 193 33.62 -0.83 -14.39
CA TYR A 193 34.42 -2.04 -14.28
C TYR A 193 34.04 -3.07 -15.33
N LYS A 194 35.01 -3.49 -16.14
CA LYS A 194 34.89 -4.66 -17.02
C LYS A 194 35.66 -5.82 -16.40
N ILE A 195 34.97 -6.94 -16.20
CA ILE A 195 35.55 -8.20 -15.72
C ILE A 195 36.67 -8.62 -16.70
N ASP A 196 37.92 -8.63 -16.23
CA ASP A 196 39.01 -9.23 -17.01
C ASP A 196 38.93 -10.74 -16.85
N ARG A 197 38.47 -11.40 -17.91
CA ARG A 197 38.26 -12.86 -17.94
C ARG A 197 39.54 -13.63 -18.31
N LYS A 198 40.70 -12.97 -18.45
CA LYS A 198 41.99 -13.64 -18.68
C LYS A 198 42.55 -14.22 -17.39
N THR A 199 42.37 -15.52 -17.21
CA THR A 199 43.10 -16.29 -16.19
C THR A 199 44.61 -16.22 -16.43
N SER A 200 45.36 -15.77 -15.43
CA SER A 200 46.81 -15.97 -15.37
C SER A 200 47.12 -17.45 -15.23
N ASN A 201 48.04 -17.99 -16.03
CA ASN A 201 48.55 -19.35 -15.81
C ASN A 201 49.21 -19.43 -14.42
N VAL A 202 48.93 -20.52 -13.70
CA VAL A 202 49.52 -20.78 -12.38
C VAL A 202 50.81 -21.57 -12.57
N ASP A 203 51.93 -20.86 -12.57
CA ASP A 203 53.27 -21.44 -12.67
C ASP A 203 53.82 -21.85 -11.29
N GLY A 204 54.46 -23.01 -11.25
CA GLY A 204 55.09 -23.58 -10.06
C GLY A 204 54.96 -25.10 -9.97
N THR A 205 55.96 -25.74 -9.38
CA THR A 205 55.92 -27.17 -9.02
C THR A 205 54.89 -27.43 -7.90
N ILE A 206 54.50 -28.70 -7.71
CA ILE A 206 53.53 -29.07 -6.67
C ILE A 206 54.00 -28.60 -5.28
N ASP A 207 55.25 -28.85 -4.91
CA ASP A 207 55.79 -28.48 -3.59
C ASP A 207 55.79 -26.95 -3.38
N GLU A 208 56.15 -26.15 -4.40
CA GLU A 208 56.12 -24.68 -4.32
C GLU A 208 54.71 -24.11 -4.14
N LEU A 209 53.72 -24.70 -4.82
CA LEU A 209 52.32 -24.29 -4.71
C LEU A 209 51.71 -24.72 -3.38
N GLU A 210 52.05 -25.91 -2.89
CA GLU A 210 51.64 -26.34 -1.56
C GLU A 210 52.18 -25.40 -0.47
N GLU A 211 53.47 -25.05 -0.50
CA GLU A 211 54.06 -24.14 0.49
C GLU A 211 53.45 -22.72 0.43
N ARG A 212 53.27 -22.14 -0.77
CA ARG A 212 52.58 -20.86 -0.93
C ARG A 212 51.18 -20.89 -0.34
N ALA A 213 50.38 -21.89 -0.72
CA ALA A 213 48.98 -21.99 -0.32
C ALA A 213 48.80 -22.36 1.16
N LYS A 214 49.70 -23.12 1.80
CA LYS A 214 49.65 -23.46 3.24
C LYS A 214 49.56 -22.21 4.11
N SER A 215 50.33 -21.17 3.77
CA SER A 215 50.37 -19.90 4.51
C SER A 215 49.00 -19.21 4.58
N LEU A 216 48.18 -19.32 3.53
CA LEU A 216 46.88 -18.68 3.38
C LEU A 216 45.75 -19.35 4.20
N ALA A 217 45.98 -20.56 4.70
CA ALA A 217 45.05 -21.27 5.59
C ALA A 217 45.52 -21.29 7.06
N SER A 218 46.51 -20.45 7.41
CA SER A 218 46.95 -20.23 8.78
C SER A 218 46.02 -19.31 9.58
N CYS A 219 45.97 -19.50 10.90
CA CYS A 219 45.27 -18.64 11.84
C CYS A 219 45.86 -17.22 11.85
N VAL A 220 47.17 -17.10 11.66
CA VAL A 220 47.89 -15.82 11.58
C VAL A 220 47.42 -15.01 10.37
N TYR A 221 47.20 -15.67 9.22
CA TYR A 221 46.62 -15.02 8.04
C TYR A 221 45.18 -14.58 8.31
N GLU A 222 44.34 -15.44 8.93
CA GLU A 222 42.97 -15.06 9.29
C GLU A 222 42.92 -13.88 10.26
N LEU A 223 43.86 -13.76 11.20
CA LEU A 223 43.95 -12.62 12.12
C LEU A 223 44.42 -11.31 11.48
N ASN A 224 45.39 -11.38 10.56
CA ASN A 224 45.98 -10.19 9.95
C ASN A 224 45.23 -9.66 8.71
N SER A 225 44.26 -10.42 8.19
CA SER A 225 43.45 -10.03 7.03
C SER A 225 42.07 -9.45 7.41
N GLN A 226 41.50 -8.63 6.53
CA GLN A 226 40.12 -8.09 6.64
C GLN A 226 39.05 -9.12 6.19
N TRP A 227 39.48 -10.31 5.76
CA TRP A 227 38.64 -11.34 5.17
C TRP A 227 37.60 -11.88 6.16
N GLY A 228 36.32 -11.65 5.88
CA GLY A 228 35.21 -12.08 6.75
C GLY A 228 35.12 -11.32 8.07
N LYS A 229 35.68 -10.10 8.13
CA LYS A 229 35.61 -9.18 9.29
C LYS A 229 34.94 -7.85 8.99
N GLU A 230 34.28 -7.68 7.84
CA GLU A 230 33.25 -6.65 7.73
C GLU A 230 32.12 -7.08 8.68
N ASP A 231 31.90 -6.31 9.74
CA ASP A 231 30.79 -6.54 10.67
C ASP A 231 29.48 -6.54 9.89
N VAL A 232 28.67 -7.59 10.05
CA VAL A 232 27.30 -7.66 9.52
C VAL A 232 26.37 -6.86 10.43
N GLU A 233 26.75 -5.62 10.72
CA GLU A 233 25.83 -4.59 11.16
C GLU A 233 25.04 -4.12 9.93
N MET A 234 23.71 -4.04 10.08
CA MET A 234 22.80 -3.76 8.98
C MET A 234 23.22 -2.47 8.25
N TYR A 235 23.60 -2.60 6.97
CA TYR A 235 24.44 -1.66 6.20
C TYR A 235 23.96 -0.19 6.05
N GLY A 236 22.85 0.20 6.68
CA GLY A 236 22.26 1.54 6.55
C GLY A 236 22.96 2.66 7.33
N VAL A 237 23.36 2.44 8.59
CA VAL A 237 23.57 3.58 9.53
C VAL A 237 25.03 3.81 9.96
N VAL A 238 25.81 2.76 10.23
CA VAL A 238 27.16 2.88 10.81
C VAL A 238 28.15 3.56 9.85
N LYS A 239 27.91 3.44 8.54
CA LYS A 239 28.65 4.14 7.47
C LYS A 239 28.63 5.68 7.61
N TYR A 240 27.68 6.23 8.38
CA TYR A 240 27.41 7.67 8.48
C TYR A 240 27.47 8.24 9.90
N GLU A 241 28.03 7.59 10.92
CA GLU A 241 28.01 8.14 12.30
C GLU A 241 28.49 9.60 12.42
N ASN A 242 29.57 9.96 11.70
CA ASN A 242 30.08 11.33 11.65
C ASN A 242 29.18 12.29 10.82
N ASP A 243 28.44 11.74 9.84
CA ASP A 243 27.66 12.46 8.82
C ASP A 243 26.14 12.45 9.07
N LEU A 244 25.68 11.93 10.23
CA LEU A 244 24.27 11.95 10.63
C LEU A 244 23.66 13.36 10.53
N PRO A 245 22.44 13.53 9.97
CA PRO A 245 21.78 14.83 9.84
C PRO A 245 21.22 15.34 11.16
N THR A 246 20.84 16.62 11.21
CA THR A 246 20.06 17.18 12.33
C THR A 246 18.57 16.78 12.23
N VAL A 247 17.94 16.56 13.38
CA VAL A 247 16.55 16.08 13.49
C VAL A 247 15.76 17.00 14.42
N ASP A 248 14.67 17.55 13.89
CA ASP A 248 13.71 18.34 14.65
C ASP A 248 12.51 17.47 15.06
N ILE A 249 12.17 17.44 16.34
CA ILE A 249 11.02 16.69 16.87
C ILE A 249 9.94 17.68 17.30
N PHE A 250 8.76 17.56 16.71
CA PHE A 250 7.60 18.40 16.99
C PHE A 250 6.57 17.65 17.84
N VAL A 251 6.29 18.18 19.02
CA VAL A 251 5.18 17.76 19.90
C VAL A 251 4.16 18.90 19.96
N CYS A 252 2.87 18.59 19.79
CA CYS A 252 1.78 19.55 19.89
C CYS A 252 0.84 19.18 21.04
N THR A 253 0.40 20.19 21.80
CA THR A 253 -0.66 20.07 22.80
C THR A 253 -1.63 21.26 22.68
N ALA A 254 -2.91 21.04 22.97
CA ALA A 254 -3.99 21.99 22.75
C ALA A 254 -4.60 22.56 24.05
N ASP A 255 -4.76 21.76 25.10
CA ASP A 255 -5.38 22.19 26.36
C ASP A 255 -4.88 21.36 27.57
N PRO A 256 -4.33 21.97 28.63
CA PRO A 256 -3.76 21.28 29.79
C PRO A 256 -4.77 20.51 30.66
N LEU A 257 -6.08 20.74 30.49
CA LEU A 257 -7.13 20.02 31.23
C LEU A 257 -7.59 18.76 30.49
N ILE A 258 -7.51 18.76 29.16
CA ILE A 258 -7.86 17.61 28.31
C ILE A 258 -6.63 16.73 28.06
N GLU A 259 -5.46 17.36 27.96
CA GLU A 259 -4.15 16.74 27.75
C GLU A 259 -3.24 17.12 28.94
N PRO A 260 -3.27 16.35 30.05
CA PRO A 260 -2.59 16.76 31.29
C PRO A 260 -1.09 16.98 31.09
N PRO A 261 -0.49 18.07 31.61
CA PRO A 261 0.91 18.41 31.35
C PRO A 261 1.90 17.27 31.62
N LEU A 262 1.65 16.44 32.65
CA LEU A 262 2.50 15.27 32.93
C LEU A 262 2.55 14.27 31.77
N MET A 263 1.45 14.06 31.05
CA MET A 263 1.40 13.21 29.84
C MET A 263 2.31 13.80 28.75
N VAL A 264 2.12 15.10 28.45
CA VAL A 264 2.93 15.86 27.49
C VAL A 264 4.42 15.77 27.84
N ILE A 265 4.78 15.90 29.12
CA ILE A 265 6.16 15.84 29.61
C ILE A 265 6.77 14.45 29.48
N ASN A 266 6.01 13.36 29.72
CA ASN A 266 6.53 12.00 29.50
C ASN A 266 6.89 11.78 28.02
N THR A 267 6.04 12.28 27.11
CA THR A 267 6.32 12.28 25.67
C THR A 267 7.59 13.07 25.34
N VAL A 268 7.70 14.32 25.81
CA VAL A 268 8.91 15.16 25.61
C VAL A 268 10.17 14.48 26.15
N LEU A 269 10.15 13.97 27.37
CA LEU A 269 11.30 13.28 27.97
C LEU A 269 11.68 12.00 27.22
N SER A 270 10.70 11.27 26.68
CA SER A 270 10.98 10.07 25.87
C SER A 270 11.74 10.40 24.58
N VAL A 271 11.34 11.48 23.88
CA VAL A 271 11.98 11.88 22.61
C VAL A 271 13.28 12.67 22.83
N MET A 272 13.47 13.30 23.99
CA MET A 272 14.79 13.84 24.38
C MET A 272 15.82 12.72 24.62
N ALA A 273 15.39 11.49 24.92
CA ALA A 273 16.24 10.37 25.29
C ALA A 273 16.50 9.34 24.16
N TYR A 274 16.34 9.74 22.89
CA TYR A 274 16.75 8.95 21.72
C TYR A 274 18.25 8.63 21.71
N ASP A 275 18.64 7.51 21.08
CA ASP A 275 20.05 7.12 20.92
C ASP A 275 20.72 7.81 19.72
N TYR A 276 20.78 9.14 19.83
CA TYR A 276 21.24 10.06 18.80
C TYR A 276 22.19 11.11 19.40
N PRO A 277 23.11 11.70 18.61
CA PRO A 277 23.96 12.80 19.07
C PRO A 277 23.11 13.99 19.57
N PRO A 278 23.22 14.40 20.85
CA PRO A 278 22.36 15.42 21.44
C PRO A 278 22.41 16.76 20.71
N GLU A 279 23.59 17.16 20.25
CA GLU A 279 23.83 18.39 19.50
C GLU A 279 23.16 18.40 18.12
N LYS A 280 22.74 17.22 17.63
CA LYS A 280 21.99 17.06 16.38
C LYS A 280 20.48 16.92 16.58
N LEU A 281 20.00 16.99 17.82
CA LEU A 281 18.59 16.75 18.18
C LEU A 281 17.97 18.02 18.78
N SER A 282 16.84 18.46 18.23
CA SER A 282 16.09 19.62 18.74
C SER A 282 14.61 19.29 18.94
N ILE A 283 14.11 19.47 20.16
CA ILE A 283 12.74 19.13 20.55
C ILE A 283 11.94 20.42 20.72
N TYR A 284 10.79 20.49 20.06
CA TYR A 284 9.88 21.64 20.11
C TYR A 284 8.53 21.21 20.66
N LEU A 285 8.10 21.84 21.77
CA LEU A 285 6.72 21.75 22.24
C LEU A 285 5.95 22.99 21.78
N SER A 286 4.93 22.79 20.95
CA SER A 286 3.92 23.83 20.66
C SER A 286 2.73 23.67 21.60
N ASP A 287 2.54 24.65 22.48
CA ASP A 287 1.34 24.78 23.31
C ASP A 287 0.34 25.72 22.62
N ASP A 288 -0.72 25.13 22.09
CA ASP A 288 -1.80 25.84 21.41
C ASP A 288 -2.81 26.48 22.38
N GLY A 289 -2.83 26.04 23.64
CA GLY A 289 -3.60 26.68 24.73
C GLY A 289 -2.89 27.91 25.31
N GLY A 290 -1.55 27.93 25.25
CA GLY A 290 -0.71 28.97 25.83
C GLY A 290 -0.74 28.97 27.36
N SER A 291 -0.63 27.78 27.96
CA SER A 291 -0.84 27.52 29.38
C SER A 291 0.44 27.68 30.19
N ILE A 292 0.36 28.49 31.24
CA ILE A 292 1.43 28.59 32.25
C ILE A 292 1.70 27.26 32.97
N LEU A 293 0.71 26.36 33.06
CA LEU A 293 0.88 25.04 33.66
C LEU A 293 1.72 24.12 32.77
N THR A 294 1.49 24.16 31.45
CA THR A 294 2.28 23.41 30.46
C THR A 294 3.71 23.92 30.42
N PHE A 295 3.89 25.25 30.40
CA PHE A 295 5.21 25.87 30.47
C PHE A 295 5.96 25.53 31.78
N TYR A 296 5.29 25.59 32.93
CA TYR A 296 5.87 25.22 34.21
C TYR A 296 6.28 23.73 34.25
N ALA A 297 5.41 22.83 33.79
CA ALA A 297 5.73 21.42 33.69
C ALA A 297 6.94 21.16 32.78
N LEU A 298 7.07 21.89 31.67
CA LEU A 298 8.22 21.80 30.76
C LEU A 298 9.50 22.36 31.38
N PHE A 299 9.40 23.40 32.19
CA PHE A 299 10.54 23.93 32.97
C PHE A 299 11.03 22.92 34.03
N GLU A 300 10.12 22.30 34.78
CA GLU A 300 10.49 21.22 35.72
C GLU A 300 11.06 20.00 34.98
N ALA A 301 10.48 19.64 33.83
CA ALA A 301 11.01 18.59 32.96
C ALA A 301 12.45 18.88 32.50
N SER A 302 12.77 20.14 32.17
CA SER A 302 14.13 20.52 31.78
C SER A 302 15.12 20.32 32.93
N GLN A 303 14.73 20.57 34.18
CA GLN A 303 15.58 20.27 35.35
C GLN A 303 15.69 18.75 35.61
N PHE A 304 14.59 18.00 35.53
CA PHE A 304 14.59 16.55 35.75
C PHE A 304 15.39 15.79 34.67
N SER A 305 15.32 16.25 33.42
CA SER A 305 15.99 15.65 32.25
C SER A 305 17.51 15.46 32.47
N LYS A 306 18.13 16.37 33.24
CA LYS A 306 19.56 16.39 33.60
C LYS A 306 20.01 15.14 34.36
N ASN A 307 19.09 14.50 35.09
CA ASN A 307 19.33 13.24 35.78
C ASN A 307 18.80 12.05 34.96
N TRP A 308 17.66 12.21 34.28
CA TRP A 308 17.00 11.13 33.55
C TRP A 308 17.73 10.69 32.29
N LEU A 309 18.24 11.62 31.46
CA LEU A 309 18.90 11.27 30.20
C LEU A 309 20.22 10.52 30.41
N PRO A 310 21.15 10.94 31.30
CA PRO A 310 22.34 10.17 31.61
C PRO A 310 22.01 8.77 32.14
N TYR A 311 21.01 8.66 33.03
CA TYR A 311 20.52 7.37 33.54
C TYR A 311 20.02 6.47 32.40
N CYS A 312 19.16 6.99 31.51
CA CYS A 312 18.65 6.28 30.34
C CYS A 312 19.77 5.76 29.44
N LYS A 313 20.76 6.58 29.12
CA LYS A 313 21.88 6.20 28.24
C LYS A 313 22.79 5.16 28.91
N LYS A 314 23.20 5.41 30.16
CA LYS A 314 24.09 4.57 30.97
C LYS A 314 23.56 3.15 31.19
N TYR A 315 22.26 3.02 31.42
CA TYR A 315 21.62 1.72 31.71
C TYR A 315 20.77 1.16 30.56
N LYS A 316 20.79 1.80 29.37
CA LYS A 316 20.00 1.41 28.18
C LYS A 316 18.51 1.16 28.49
N VAL A 317 17.93 2.05 29.31
CA VAL A 317 16.55 1.94 29.83
C VAL A 317 15.51 2.09 28.72
N GLU A 318 14.58 1.14 28.57
CA GLU A 318 13.43 1.29 27.66
C GLU A 318 12.15 0.70 28.31
N PRO A 319 10.96 1.36 28.19
CA PRO A 319 10.68 2.60 27.45
C PRO A 319 11.35 3.83 28.06
N ARG A 320 11.50 4.89 27.25
CA ARG A 320 12.16 6.14 27.66
C ARG A 320 11.25 7.10 28.44
N SER A 321 9.93 6.85 28.44
CA SER A 321 8.92 7.55 29.24
C SER A 321 9.09 7.21 30.74
N PRO A 322 9.37 8.19 31.63
CA PRO A 322 9.52 7.93 33.06
C PRO A 322 8.28 7.32 33.70
N ALA A 323 7.08 7.84 33.41
CA ALA A 323 5.85 7.33 34.01
C ALA A 323 5.51 5.91 33.54
N SER A 324 5.82 5.56 32.29
CA SER A 324 5.65 4.19 31.77
C SER A 324 6.67 3.23 32.38
N TYR A 325 7.91 3.68 32.62
CA TYR A 325 8.97 2.89 33.27
C TYR A 325 8.74 2.67 34.78
N PHE A 326 8.29 3.70 35.50
CA PHE A 326 8.12 3.68 36.97
C PHE A 326 6.68 3.42 37.44
N ARG A 327 5.83 2.79 36.63
CA ARG A 327 4.36 2.79 36.82
C ARG A 327 3.85 2.06 38.08
N SER A 328 3.92 2.74 39.23
CA SER A 328 3.16 2.42 40.44
C SER A 328 3.06 3.58 41.46
N MET A 329 2.56 4.77 41.08
CA MET A 329 1.80 5.68 41.98
C MET A 329 1.29 6.99 41.35
N LEU A 330 0.12 7.43 41.87
CA LEU A 330 -0.38 8.81 42.07
C LEU A 330 -1.13 9.60 40.96
N GLU A 331 -2.09 10.39 41.45
CA GLU A 331 -3.09 11.20 40.74
C GLU A 331 -2.74 12.71 40.74
N PRO A 332 -3.30 13.53 39.82
CA PRO A 332 -3.15 14.99 39.82
C PRO A 332 -4.37 15.75 40.40
N THR A 333 -4.17 17.01 40.82
CA THR A 333 -5.23 17.93 41.29
C THR A 333 -5.28 19.25 40.51
N ASN A 334 -6.44 19.90 40.49
CA ASN A 334 -6.78 21.02 39.58
C ASN A 334 -6.37 22.42 40.08
N ALA A 335 -5.99 23.31 39.14
CA ALA A 335 -5.89 24.76 39.35
C ALA A 335 -6.20 25.57 38.05
N THR A 336 -6.56 26.85 38.18
CA THR A 336 -7.28 27.66 37.17
C THR A 336 -6.41 28.56 36.24
N HIS A 337 -6.94 28.86 35.05
CA HIS A 337 -6.31 29.61 33.94
C HIS A 337 -5.92 31.09 34.18
N SER A 338 -4.96 31.59 33.37
CA SER A 338 -4.73 33.03 33.12
C SER A 338 -4.18 33.32 31.71
N SER A 339 -4.67 34.43 31.13
CA SER A 339 -4.27 35.24 29.95
C SER A 339 -3.18 34.76 28.94
N HIS A 340 -3.53 34.83 27.65
CA HIS A 340 -2.66 34.56 26.49
C HIS A 340 -1.45 35.49 26.36
N PHE A 341 -0.28 34.90 26.08
CA PHE A 341 0.93 35.56 25.59
C PHE A 341 1.51 34.77 24.40
N THR A 342 2.00 35.47 23.38
CA THR A 342 2.90 34.85 22.40
C THR A 342 4.27 34.72 23.05
N SER A 343 4.82 33.51 23.12
CA SER A 343 6.11 33.27 23.79
C SER A 343 6.89 32.19 23.05
N ILE A 344 8.13 32.52 22.70
CA ILE A 344 9.14 31.55 22.28
C ILE A 344 10.18 31.53 23.38
N LYS A 345 10.52 30.35 23.89
CA LYS A 345 11.51 30.17 24.95
C LYS A 345 12.42 28.99 24.65
N ILE A 346 13.73 29.24 24.55
CA ILE A 346 14.73 28.17 24.50
C ILE A 346 15.10 27.84 25.96
N LEU A 347 14.70 26.64 26.42
CA LEU A 347 14.90 26.18 27.80
C LEU A 347 16.24 25.45 28.00
N ILE A 348 16.73 24.81 26.94
CA ILE A 348 18.05 24.18 26.86
C ILE A 348 18.59 24.50 25.46
N ASP A 349 19.80 25.06 25.37
CA ASP A 349 20.50 25.22 24.10
C ASP A 349 21.53 24.10 23.94
N GLY A 350 21.19 23.09 23.14
CA GLY A 350 22.05 21.92 22.92
C GLY A 350 23.31 22.22 22.11
N ARG A 351 23.50 23.47 21.63
CA ARG A 351 24.68 23.91 20.88
C ARG A 351 25.76 24.48 21.80
N ASP A 352 25.39 24.92 23.01
CA ASP A 352 26.34 25.48 23.96
C ASP A 352 27.12 24.38 24.70
N LYS A 353 28.43 24.34 24.45
CA LYS A 353 29.37 23.41 25.10
C LYS A 353 29.68 23.76 26.56
N THR A 354 29.26 24.92 27.06
CA THR A 354 29.43 25.31 28.47
C THR A 354 28.28 24.85 29.37
N THR A 355 27.13 24.51 28.78
CA THR A 355 26.01 23.83 29.44
C THR A 355 26.34 22.34 29.68
N ILE A 356 27.37 22.10 30.49
CA ILE A 356 27.79 20.78 30.96
C ILE A 356 27.07 20.48 32.27
N GLU A 357 26.20 19.48 32.28
CA GLU A 357 25.56 19.01 33.50
C GLU A 357 25.87 17.53 33.78
N VAL A 358 25.42 17.07 34.95
CA VAL A 358 25.94 15.94 35.75
C VAL A 358 26.44 14.74 34.92
N GLU A 359 27.66 14.27 35.23
CA GLU A 359 28.44 13.26 34.49
C GLU A 359 29.00 13.68 33.11
N GLY A 360 28.83 14.94 32.69
CA GLY A 360 29.54 15.50 31.52
C GLY A 360 28.88 15.22 30.17
N CYS A 361 27.57 14.93 30.17
CA CYS A 361 26.80 14.64 28.97
C CYS A 361 26.18 15.92 28.38
N GLN A 362 26.28 16.09 27.06
CA GLN A 362 25.59 17.15 26.33
C GLN A 362 24.09 16.84 26.20
N MET A 363 23.25 17.88 26.26
CA MET A 363 21.79 17.79 26.23
C MET A 363 21.23 18.29 24.89
N PRO A 364 20.08 17.78 24.42
CA PRO A 364 19.46 18.26 23.19
C PRO A 364 18.77 19.61 23.39
N THR A 365 18.61 20.38 22.30
CA THR A 365 17.94 21.68 22.35
C THR A 365 16.46 21.50 22.69
N LEU A 366 15.93 22.26 23.64
CA LEU A 366 14.53 22.21 24.05
C LEU A 366 13.87 23.58 23.91
N VAL A 367 12.83 23.65 23.07
CA VAL A 367 12.14 24.90 22.71
C VAL A 367 10.66 24.81 23.03
N TYR A 368 10.14 25.83 23.71
CA TYR A 368 8.72 26.07 23.91
C TYR A 368 8.21 27.13 22.93
N LEU A 369 7.06 26.85 22.29
CA LEU A 369 6.34 27.78 21.43
C LEU A 369 4.87 27.90 21.87
N ALA A 370 4.45 29.12 22.23
CA ALA A 370 3.06 29.53 22.21
C ALA A 370 2.88 30.56 21.08
N ARG A 371 2.16 30.17 20.02
CA ARG A 371 1.95 31.02 18.82
C ARG A 371 0.95 32.15 19.08
N GLU A 372 1.04 33.21 18.27
CA GLU A 372 0.13 34.36 18.43
C GLU A 372 -1.29 33.98 18.02
N LYS A 373 -2.24 34.20 18.92
CA LYS A 373 -3.68 34.08 18.64
C LYS A 373 -4.38 35.40 18.96
N ARG A 374 -5.21 35.87 18.02
CA ARG A 374 -6.08 37.04 18.19
C ARG A 374 -7.50 36.70 17.72
N PRO A 375 -8.56 37.28 18.33
CA PRO A 375 -9.96 36.95 17.99
C PRO A 375 -10.39 37.25 16.55
N GLN A 376 -9.68 38.15 15.86
CA GLN A 376 -10.01 38.56 14.48
C GLN A 376 -9.43 37.63 13.41
N PHE A 377 -8.57 36.68 13.77
CA PHE A 377 -7.93 35.74 12.86
C PHE A 377 -8.38 34.31 13.19
N PHE A 378 -8.63 33.51 12.16
CA PHE A 378 -8.98 32.10 12.30
C PHE A 378 -7.72 31.24 12.47
N HIS A 379 -7.78 30.21 13.33
CA HIS A 379 -6.62 29.39 13.69
C HIS A 379 -6.85 27.92 13.32
N ASN A 380 -5.97 27.35 12.51
CA ASN A 380 -6.11 26.00 11.95
C ASN A 380 -5.59 24.88 12.87
N PHE A 381 -5.95 24.90 14.17
CA PHE A 381 -5.61 23.85 15.17
C PHE A 381 -4.17 23.30 15.04
N LYS A 382 -3.98 21.98 15.08
CA LYS A 382 -2.68 21.28 14.98
C LYS A 382 -1.96 21.56 13.67
N ALA A 383 -2.64 21.57 12.51
CA ALA A 383 -2.07 22.00 11.23
C ALA A 383 -1.33 23.35 11.33
N GLY A 384 -1.97 24.36 11.93
CA GLY A 384 -1.39 25.68 12.12
C GLY A 384 -0.30 25.75 13.19
N ALA A 385 -0.36 24.88 14.21
CA ALA A 385 0.70 24.73 15.21
C ALA A 385 1.97 24.13 14.58
N MET A 386 1.83 23.03 13.84
CA MET A 386 2.92 22.39 13.11
C MET A 386 3.51 23.30 12.02
N ASN A 387 2.69 24.08 11.32
CA ASN A 387 3.19 25.08 10.36
C ASN A 387 3.96 26.22 11.03
N ALA A 388 3.54 26.68 12.21
CA ALA A 388 4.32 27.63 13.01
C ALA A 388 5.65 27.03 13.49
N LEU A 389 5.64 25.79 13.98
CA LEU A 389 6.85 25.04 14.33
C LEU A 389 7.80 24.88 13.14
N LEU A 390 7.29 24.53 11.95
CA LEU A 390 8.11 24.35 10.74
C LEU A 390 8.85 25.64 10.35
N ARG A 391 8.25 26.82 10.59
CA ARG A 391 8.89 28.12 10.39
C ARG A 391 9.84 28.52 11.53
N VAL A 392 9.44 28.34 12.79
CA VAL A 392 10.27 28.71 13.95
C VAL A 392 11.55 27.87 14.02
N SER A 393 11.44 26.56 13.81
CA SER A 393 12.59 25.64 13.75
C SER A 393 13.59 26.00 12.65
N SER A 394 13.15 26.51 11.48
CA SER A 394 14.08 26.92 10.40
C SER A 394 14.95 28.14 10.75
N LYS A 395 14.68 28.81 11.88
CA LYS A 395 15.56 29.83 12.46
C LYS A 395 16.41 29.35 13.61
N ILE A 396 16.00 28.32 14.35
CA ILE A 396 16.68 27.88 15.58
C ILE A 396 17.66 26.71 15.33
N SER A 397 17.29 25.78 14.45
CA SER A 397 18.00 24.51 14.20
C SER A 397 18.12 24.17 12.71
N ASN A 398 17.06 24.43 11.94
CA ASN A 398 16.93 24.12 10.52
C ASN A 398 17.21 22.64 10.17
N GLY A 399 16.71 21.69 10.98
CA GLY A 399 16.94 20.26 10.77
C GLY A 399 16.29 19.73 9.48
N PRO A 400 17.01 19.06 8.57
CA PRO A 400 16.44 18.56 7.31
C PRO A 400 15.46 17.39 7.50
N VAL A 401 15.52 16.67 8.64
CA VAL A 401 14.55 15.65 9.03
C VAL A 401 13.65 16.16 10.14
N ILE A 402 12.36 15.90 10.03
CA ILE A 402 11.34 16.33 11.01
C ILE A 402 10.52 15.12 11.44
N LEU A 403 10.53 14.80 12.74
CA LEU A 403 9.63 13.84 13.35
C LEU A 403 8.45 14.59 13.98
N ASN A 404 7.22 14.22 13.64
CA ASN A 404 6.03 14.69 14.36
C ASN A 404 5.48 13.60 15.29
N VAL A 405 5.11 13.99 16.50
CA VAL A 405 4.53 13.11 17.51
C VAL A 405 3.41 13.85 18.25
N ASP A 406 2.28 13.18 18.47
CA ASP A 406 1.22 13.69 19.35
C ASP A 406 1.61 13.61 20.83
N CYS A 407 1.05 14.49 21.66
CA CYS A 407 1.43 14.56 23.09
C CYS A 407 1.06 13.31 23.90
N ASP A 408 0.14 12.47 23.42
CA ASP A 408 -0.27 11.19 23.99
C ASP A 408 0.49 9.99 23.39
N MET A 409 1.51 10.22 22.56
CA MET A 409 2.37 9.21 21.92
C MET A 409 3.84 9.43 22.32
N TYR A 410 4.49 8.42 22.90
CA TYR A 410 5.88 8.49 23.36
C TYR A 410 6.79 7.50 22.62
N SER A 411 8.10 7.77 22.64
CA SER A 411 9.12 6.88 22.08
C SER A 411 9.32 5.65 22.99
N ASN A 412 9.05 4.47 22.43
CA ASN A 412 9.28 3.18 23.08
C ASN A 412 10.56 2.49 22.58
N ASP A 413 11.01 2.76 21.35
CA ASP A 413 12.31 2.28 20.83
C ASP A 413 13.26 3.46 20.56
N SER A 414 14.42 3.45 21.20
CA SER A 414 15.40 4.53 21.08
C SER A 414 16.23 4.52 19.79
N GLN A 415 16.07 3.51 18.93
CA GLN A 415 16.70 3.45 17.60
C GLN A 415 15.79 3.98 16.47
N SER A 416 14.53 4.33 16.74
CA SER A 416 13.55 4.72 15.71
C SER A 416 14.01 5.82 14.75
N ILE A 417 14.85 6.76 15.20
CA ILE A 417 15.48 7.77 14.32
C ILE A 417 16.42 7.11 13.31
N ARG A 418 17.27 6.18 13.75
CA ARG A 418 18.23 5.45 12.91
C ARG A 418 17.50 4.55 11.91
N ASP A 419 16.42 3.90 12.33
CA ASP A 419 15.54 3.12 11.44
C ASP A 419 14.95 3.97 10.30
N ALA A 420 14.47 5.18 10.60
CA ALA A 420 13.98 6.11 9.58
C ALA A 420 15.11 6.60 8.66
N LEU A 421 16.30 6.85 9.21
CA LEU A 421 17.46 7.29 8.45
C LEU A 421 18.01 6.21 7.50
N CYS A 422 17.79 4.92 7.75
CA CYS A 422 18.10 3.86 6.76
C CYS A 422 17.48 4.17 5.40
N PHE A 423 16.24 4.67 5.36
CA PHE A 423 15.53 4.99 4.12
C PHE A 423 15.95 6.34 3.53
N PHE A 424 16.19 7.34 4.38
CA PHE A 424 16.60 8.67 3.92
C PHE A 424 18.08 8.77 3.52
N MET A 425 18.96 7.92 4.04
CA MET A 425 20.40 7.97 3.73
C MET A 425 20.84 6.89 2.71
N ASP A 426 19.94 6.00 2.28
CA ASP A 426 20.24 5.03 1.23
C ASP A 426 20.58 5.70 -0.11
N GLU A 427 21.63 5.24 -0.77
CA GLU A 427 22.18 5.87 -1.99
C GLU A 427 21.24 5.79 -3.21
N LYS A 428 20.25 4.88 -3.22
CA LYS A 428 19.31 4.64 -4.32
C LYS A 428 17.88 5.09 -4.00
N MET A 429 17.37 4.75 -2.81
CA MET A 429 15.96 4.92 -2.43
C MET A 429 15.66 6.33 -1.91
N SER A 430 16.61 6.98 -1.23
CA SER A 430 16.41 8.29 -0.56
C SER A 430 15.84 9.40 -1.44
N GLN A 431 16.17 9.38 -2.74
CA GLN A 431 15.79 10.41 -3.71
C GLN A 431 14.29 10.41 -4.04
N ASP A 432 13.57 9.31 -3.77
CA ASP A 432 12.14 9.15 -4.04
C ASP A 432 11.26 9.28 -2.77
N ILE A 433 11.83 9.15 -1.57
CA ILE A 433 11.07 8.96 -0.31
C ILE A 433 10.87 10.28 0.43
N ALA A 434 9.61 10.71 0.53
CA ALA A 434 9.25 11.93 1.27
C ALA A 434 9.14 11.75 2.78
N PHE A 435 8.59 10.61 3.22
CA PHE A 435 8.37 10.34 4.63
C PHE A 435 8.34 8.84 4.95
N VAL A 436 8.72 8.51 6.18
CA VAL A 436 8.68 7.17 6.77
C VAL A 436 7.66 7.16 7.90
N GLN A 437 6.58 6.39 7.71
CA GLN A 437 5.48 6.27 8.66
C GLN A 437 5.65 4.99 9.49
N PHE A 438 5.57 5.11 10.82
CA PHE A 438 5.55 3.97 11.75
C PHE A 438 4.12 3.63 12.18
N PRO A 439 3.84 2.39 12.64
CA PRO A 439 2.56 2.03 13.25
C PRO A 439 2.25 2.86 14.50
N GLN A 440 0.99 3.24 14.66
CA GLN A 440 0.49 3.75 15.94
C GLN A 440 0.08 2.57 16.83
N ARG A 441 0.81 2.34 17.91
CA ARG A 441 0.47 1.29 18.89
C ARG A 441 0.06 1.94 20.20
N PHE A 442 -0.76 1.24 20.98
CA PHE A 442 -1.34 1.79 22.21
C PHE A 442 -0.99 0.90 23.40
N GLU A 443 -0.58 1.50 24.53
CA GLU A 443 -0.17 0.73 25.73
C GLU A 443 -1.35 0.29 26.61
N ASN A 444 -2.48 0.99 26.52
CA ASN A 444 -3.64 0.79 27.41
C ASN A 444 -4.70 -0.17 26.83
N THR A 445 -4.54 -0.70 25.61
CA THR A 445 -5.54 -1.59 24.99
C THR A 445 -5.69 -2.91 25.72
N THR A 446 -6.94 -3.31 26.01
CA THR A 446 -7.25 -4.60 26.61
C THR A 446 -7.08 -5.77 25.64
N LYS A 447 -6.94 -7.00 26.17
CA LYS A 447 -6.67 -8.22 25.39
C LYS A 447 -7.66 -8.47 24.26
N ASN A 448 -8.94 -8.13 24.45
CA ASN A 448 -9.98 -8.28 23.44
C ASN A 448 -10.48 -6.93 22.89
N ASP A 449 -9.72 -5.84 23.09
CA ASP A 449 -9.97 -4.46 22.64
C ASP A 449 -11.45 -4.15 22.32
N ILE A 450 -12.22 -3.85 23.36
CA ILE A 450 -13.69 -3.73 23.24
C ILE A 450 -14.18 -2.66 22.28
N TYR A 451 -13.31 -1.71 21.88
CA TYR A 451 -13.64 -0.61 20.97
C TYR A 451 -12.96 -0.73 19.59
N GLY A 452 -12.07 -1.70 19.39
CA GLY A 452 -11.30 -1.83 18.16
C GLY A 452 -10.52 -0.56 17.87
N SER A 453 -9.81 -0.07 18.89
CA SER A 453 -8.95 1.12 18.85
C SER A 453 -7.54 0.81 18.35
N ALA A 454 -7.07 -0.44 18.48
CA ALA A 454 -5.74 -0.87 18.07
C ALA A 454 -5.52 -0.89 16.55
N LEU A 455 -6.60 -0.95 15.75
CA LEU A 455 -6.59 -1.01 14.27
C LEU A 455 -5.57 -2.04 13.72
N GLN A 456 -5.49 -3.19 14.40
CA GLN A 456 -4.42 -4.18 14.23
C GLN A 456 -4.29 -4.68 12.78
N THR A 457 -5.41 -5.02 12.14
CA THR A 457 -5.43 -5.44 10.72
C THR A 457 -4.90 -4.35 9.79
N SER A 458 -5.22 -3.07 10.05
CA SER A 458 -4.74 -1.96 9.23
C SER A 458 -3.23 -1.78 9.31
N TYR A 459 -2.65 -1.84 10.52
CA TYR A 459 -1.20 -1.68 10.69
C TYR A 459 -0.38 -2.93 10.34
N GLU A 460 -0.89 -4.13 10.60
CA GLU A 460 -0.14 -5.38 10.30
C GLU A 460 -0.32 -5.86 8.85
N VAL A 461 -1.37 -5.43 8.13
CA VAL A 461 -1.67 -5.90 6.77
C VAL A 461 -1.85 -4.76 5.78
N GLU A 462 -2.82 -3.87 6.00
CA GLU A 462 -3.22 -2.87 4.98
C GLU A 462 -2.08 -1.89 4.66
N PHE A 463 -1.35 -1.42 5.66
CA PHE A 463 -0.23 -0.47 5.47
C PHE A 463 0.98 -1.11 4.79
N HIS A 464 1.29 -2.39 5.05
CA HIS A 464 2.30 -3.14 4.30
C HIS A 464 1.88 -3.34 2.84
N GLY A 465 0.59 -3.63 2.60
CA GLY A 465 0.04 -3.72 1.25
C GLY A 465 0.15 -2.40 0.48
N LEU A 466 -0.11 -1.26 1.12
CA LEU A 466 0.04 0.07 0.52
C LEU A 466 1.52 0.43 0.25
N ASP A 467 2.45 -0.08 1.04
CA ASP A 467 3.88 0.20 0.84
C ASP A 467 4.38 -0.30 -0.52
N GLY A 468 3.90 -1.48 -0.95
CA GLY A 468 4.15 -2.03 -2.29
C GLY A 468 3.63 -1.17 -3.46
N PHE A 469 2.74 -0.21 -3.21
CA PHE A 469 2.20 0.72 -4.21
C PHE A 469 2.75 2.15 -4.12
N GLY A 470 3.86 2.35 -3.39
CA GLY A 470 4.54 3.65 -3.27
C GLY A 470 4.37 4.34 -1.92
N GLY A 471 3.90 3.61 -0.91
CA GLY A 471 3.91 4.05 0.48
C GLY A 471 2.53 4.37 1.05
N PRO A 472 2.33 4.21 2.37
CA PRO A 472 1.09 4.57 3.05
C PRO A 472 0.91 6.09 3.13
N LEU A 473 -0.31 6.52 3.42
CA LEU A 473 -0.61 7.92 3.73
C LEU A 473 -0.06 8.31 5.11
N TYR A 474 0.24 9.60 5.27
CA TYR A 474 0.62 10.21 6.54
C TYR A 474 -0.59 10.25 7.49
N ILE A 475 -0.45 9.69 8.69
CA ILE A 475 -1.54 9.51 9.68
C ILE A 475 -1.33 10.30 10.99
N GLY A 476 -0.58 11.39 10.97
CA GLY A 476 -0.64 12.43 12.01
C GLY A 476 0.34 12.29 13.18
N THR A 477 0.96 11.14 13.40
CA THR A 477 1.97 10.89 14.47
C THR A 477 2.92 9.76 14.07
N GLY A 478 4.11 9.70 14.70
CA GLY A 478 5.10 8.65 14.46
C GLY A 478 5.65 8.64 13.04
N CYS A 479 5.76 9.83 12.42
CA CYS A 479 6.16 9.97 11.02
C CYS A 479 7.39 10.89 10.90
N PHE A 480 8.39 10.43 10.16
CA PHE A 480 9.58 11.20 9.84
C PHE A 480 9.45 11.76 8.42
N HIS A 481 9.60 13.07 8.24
CA HIS A 481 9.48 13.78 6.97
C HIS A 481 10.79 14.47 6.59
N GLN A 482 11.09 14.58 5.29
CA GLN A 482 12.08 15.57 4.84
C GLN A 482 11.46 16.99 4.88
N ARG A 483 12.14 17.93 5.54
CA ARG A 483 11.71 19.33 5.72
C ARG A 483 11.27 20.00 4.42
N GLU A 484 12.07 19.85 3.37
CA GLU A 484 11.82 20.56 2.10
C GLU A 484 10.53 20.10 1.40
N ILE A 485 10.08 18.87 1.66
CA ILE A 485 8.89 18.29 1.04
C ILE A 485 7.63 18.77 1.76
N LEU A 486 7.68 18.91 3.10
CA LEU A 486 6.69 19.69 3.84
C LEU A 486 6.67 21.15 3.39
N CYS A 487 7.82 21.75 3.08
CA CYS A 487 7.92 23.07 2.44
C CYS A 487 7.47 23.09 0.95
N GLY A 488 6.86 22.02 0.43
CA GLY A 488 6.17 22.03 -0.86
C GLY A 488 7.04 21.70 -2.09
N ARG A 489 8.27 21.19 -1.91
CA ARG A 489 9.11 20.75 -3.03
C ARG A 489 8.38 19.70 -3.87
N ARG A 490 8.36 19.90 -5.20
CA ARG A 490 7.90 18.89 -6.17
C ARG A 490 9.03 17.90 -6.48
N TYR A 491 8.69 16.65 -6.76
CA TYR A 491 9.67 15.63 -7.10
C TYR A 491 10.43 15.99 -8.39
N SER A 492 11.75 15.71 -8.41
CA SER A 492 12.61 15.82 -9.57
C SER A 492 13.74 14.81 -9.47
N LYS A 493 14.08 14.12 -10.57
CA LYS A 493 15.15 13.11 -10.59
C LYS A 493 16.55 13.67 -10.31
N ASP A 494 16.76 14.96 -10.55
CA ASP A 494 18.04 15.62 -10.31
C ASP A 494 18.19 16.12 -8.85
N TYR A 495 17.16 15.93 -8.02
CA TYR A 495 17.19 16.37 -6.63
C TYR A 495 18.12 15.48 -5.79
N LYS A 496 19.07 16.14 -5.12
CA LYS A 496 19.85 15.57 -4.04
C LYS A 496 19.71 16.48 -2.83
N ILE A 497 19.33 15.89 -1.71
CA ILE A 497 19.23 16.58 -0.42
C ILE A 497 20.62 16.78 0.19
N ASP A 498 20.89 17.98 0.71
CA ASP A 498 22.14 18.31 1.39
C ASP A 498 21.96 18.09 2.90
N TRP A 499 22.45 16.95 3.37
CA TRP A 499 22.36 16.56 4.78
C TRP A 499 23.25 17.38 5.73
N LYS A 500 24.16 18.24 5.22
CA LYS A 500 25.22 18.88 6.04
C LYS A 500 24.96 20.36 6.37
N ASN A 501 23.83 20.93 5.95
CA ASN A 501 23.65 22.38 5.81
C ASN A 501 22.73 23.04 6.86
N SER A 502 22.96 22.76 8.15
CA SER A 502 22.09 23.22 9.26
C SER A 502 22.84 23.96 10.40
N ASN A 503 23.99 24.57 10.13
CA ASN A 503 24.72 25.32 11.16
C ASN A 503 24.10 26.71 11.40
N VAL A 504 23.11 26.77 12.30
CA VAL A 504 22.50 28.03 12.77
C VAL A 504 23.45 28.75 13.75
N VAL A 505 23.77 30.02 13.45
CA VAL A 505 24.62 30.88 14.27
C VAL A 505 23.80 32.03 14.84
N GLY A 506 23.86 32.22 16.16
CA GLY A 506 23.18 33.30 16.89
C GLY A 506 23.04 32.98 18.37
N THR A 507 22.96 34.01 19.22
CA THR A 507 22.66 33.87 20.65
C THR A 507 21.19 33.50 20.88
N ILE A 508 20.84 33.00 22.07
CA ILE A 508 19.46 32.64 22.42
C ILE A 508 18.51 33.84 22.20
N ASP A 509 18.87 35.03 22.67
CA ASP A 509 18.04 36.23 22.56
C ASP A 509 17.80 36.66 21.10
N GLU A 510 18.83 36.60 20.25
CA GLU A 510 18.72 36.92 18.81
C GLU A 510 17.82 35.91 18.06
N LEU A 511 17.89 34.63 18.45
CA LEU A 511 17.11 33.56 17.83
C LEU A 511 15.65 33.59 18.30
N GLU A 512 15.39 33.82 19.57
CA GLU A 512 14.04 34.05 20.08
C GLU A 512 13.41 35.29 19.43
N GLU A 513 14.12 36.42 19.34
CA GLU A 513 13.59 37.65 18.76
C GLU A 513 13.30 37.51 17.26
N SER A 514 14.23 36.93 16.49
CA SER A 514 14.02 36.70 15.05
C SER A 514 12.89 35.70 14.76
N ALA A 515 12.73 34.67 15.61
CA ALA A 515 11.68 33.67 15.45
C ALA A 515 10.26 34.19 15.80
N LYS A 516 10.10 35.18 16.70
CA LYS A 516 8.78 35.73 17.10
C LYS A 516 7.93 36.13 15.90
N SER A 517 8.54 36.75 14.90
CA SER A 517 7.85 37.19 13.66
C SER A 517 7.20 36.03 12.88
N LEU A 518 7.75 34.81 12.97
CA LEU A 518 7.31 33.63 12.23
C LEU A 518 6.11 32.92 12.88
N ALA A 519 5.91 33.17 14.18
CA ALA A 519 4.79 32.68 14.97
C ALA A 519 3.59 33.64 15.02
N SER A 520 3.64 34.76 14.28
CA SER A 520 2.57 35.76 14.25
C SER A 520 1.33 35.28 13.49
N CYS A 521 0.15 35.68 13.97
CA CYS A 521 -1.15 35.35 13.38
C CYS A 521 -1.37 35.95 11.97
N THR A 522 -0.59 36.96 11.58
CA THR A 522 -0.72 37.63 10.28
C THR A 522 0.18 37.03 9.19
N TYR A 523 1.15 36.18 9.56
CA TYR A 523 2.17 35.65 8.65
C TYR A 523 1.58 34.90 7.44
N GLU A 524 0.44 34.24 7.64
CA GLU A 524 -0.12 33.30 6.67
C GLU A 524 -1.06 33.96 5.64
N LEU A 525 -1.54 35.18 5.90
CA LEU A 525 -2.61 35.86 5.13
C LEU A 525 -2.34 35.93 3.62
N ASN A 526 -1.13 36.32 3.23
CA ASN A 526 -0.71 36.52 1.84
C ASN A 526 0.33 35.49 1.37
N SER A 527 0.33 34.30 1.99
CA SER A 527 1.31 33.24 1.67
C SER A 527 0.65 31.97 1.14
N GLN A 528 1.50 31.04 0.72
CA GLN A 528 1.13 29.69 0.28
C GLN A 528 1.06 28.68 1.45
N TRP A 529 1.35 29.10 2.68
CA TRP A 529 1.23 28.25 3.87
C TRP A 529 -0.21 27.79 4.09
N GLY A 530 -0.39 26.50 4.38
CA GLY A 530 -1.68 25.84 4.53
C GLY A 530 -2.44 25.58 3.22
N LYS A 531 -2.02 26.19 2.11
CA LYS A 531 -2.65 26.01 0.77
C LYS A 531 -1.81 25.06 -0.07
N GLU A 532 -0.55 25.45 -0.33
CA GLU A 532 0.43 24.63 -1.01
C GLU A 532 1.52 24.13 -0.05
N MET A 533 2.07 24.98 0.80
CA MET A 533 3.20 24.65 1.68
C MET A 533 2.75 24.32 3.10
N GLY A 534 3.49 23.44 3.78
CA GLY A 534 3.15 22.94 5.12
C GLY A 534 1.99 21.95 5.11
N LEU A 535 1.47 21.68 6.31
CA LEU A 535 0.24 20.91 6.51
C LEU A 535 -0.95 21.71 5.96
N LYS A 536 -1.82 21.05 5.20
CA LYS A 536 -2.96 21.66 4.51
C LYS A 536 -4.06 22.09 5.48
N TYR A 537 -4.76 23.18 5.16
CA TYR A 537 -5.90 23.69 5.92
C TYR A 537 -7.25 23.32 5.28
N GLY A 538 -8.33 23.46 6.04
CA GLY A 538 -9.72 23.29 5.57
C GLY A 538 -10.32 21.89 5.71
N CYS A 539 -9.49 20.87 5.94
CA CYS A 539 -9.89 19.48 6.21
C CYS A 539 -9.70 19.13 7.71
N PRO A 540 -10.63 18.37 8.35
CA PRO A 540 -10.45 17.85 9.72
C PRO A 540 -9.38 16.75 9.90
N ILE A 541 -8.81 16.25 8.81
CA ILE A 541 -7.67 15.31 8.81
C ILE A 541 -6.54 15.93 7.97
N GLU A 542 -5.91 16.99 8.50
CA GLU A 542 -4.85 17.73 7.80
C GLU A 542 -3.67 16.83 7.41
N ASP A 543 -3.45 15.75 8.14
CA ASP A 543 -2.42 14.75 7.94
C ASP A 543 -2.63 13.97 6.64
N VAL A 544 -3.77 13.31 6.50
CA VAL A 544 -4.09 12.46 5.35
C VAL A 544 -4.08 13.26 4.04
N ILE A 545 -4.68 14.47 4.03
CA ILE A 545 -4.66 15.35 2.85
C ILE A 545 -3.24 15.90 2.57
N THR A 546 -2.39 16.10 3.57
CA THR A 546 -1.00 16.53 3.37
C THR A 546 -0.17 15.39 2.78
N GLY A 547 -0.32 14.16 3.28
CA GLY A 547 0.30 12.96 2.72
C GLY A 547 -0.10 12.75 1.26
N LEU A 548 -1.41 12.83 0.95
CA LEU A 548 -1.92 12.75 -0.41
C LEU A 548 -1.35 13.85 -1.31
N ALA A 549 -1.30 15.10 -0.83
CA ALA A 549 -0.74 16.22 -1.60
C ALA A 549 0.78 16.09 -1.84
N ILE A 550 1.51 15.40 -0.95
CA ILE A 550 2.93 15.05 -1.16
C ILE A 550 3.05 13.97 -2.24
N GLN A 551 2.24 12.91 -2.18
CA GLN A 551 2.24 11.84 -3.19
C GLN A 551 1.83 12.36 -4.58
N CYS A 552 0.82 13.24 -4.66
CA CYS A 552 0.42 13.93 -5.90
C CYS A 552 1.52 14.83 -6.50
N ARG A 553 2.59 15.13 -5.77
CA ARG A 553 3.78 15.85 -6.28
C ARG A 553 4.86 14.91 -6.83
N GLY A 554 4.58 13.61 -6.89
CA GLY A 554 5.45 12.57 -7.45
C GLY A 554 6.33 11.84 -6.44
N TRP A 555 6.22 12.17 -5.15
CA TRP A 555 6.98 11.53 -4.07
C TRP A 555 6.35 10.20 -3.63
N LYS A 556 7.18 9.30 -3.09
CA LYS A 556 6.75 8.08 -2.39
C LYS A 556 6.81 8.27 -0.88
N SER A 557 6.19 7.37 -0.14
CA SER A 557 6.41 7.17 1.30
C SER A 557 6.92 5.75 1.57
N VAL A 558 7.28 5.47 2.82
CA VAL A 558 7.68 4.13 3.29
C VAL A 558 6.94 3.81 4.59
N TYR A 559 6.58 2.55 4.78
CA TYR A 559 6.09 1.99 6.04
C TYR A 559 7.17 1.21 6.78
N MET A 560 7.38 1.51 8.06
CA MET A 560 8.37 0.82 8.91
C MET A 560 7.70 0.24 10.16
N ASN A 561 7.61 -1.09 10.24
CA ASN A 561 7.03 -1.85 11.36
C ASN A 561 8.14 -2.62 12.11
N PRO A 562 8.93 -1.97 12.98
CA PRO A 562 10.00 -2.64 13.73
C PRO A 562 9.46 -3.67 14.72
N LYS A 563 10.27 -4.69 15.01
CA LYS A 563 9.91 -5.80 15.93
C LYS A 563 9.55 -5.32 17.34
N ARG A 564 10.18 -4.23 17.80
CA ARG A 564 9.75 -3.46 18.97
C ARG A 564 8.99 -2.26 18.44
N SER A 565 7.73 -2.08 18.86
CA SER A 565 6.91 -0.93 18.46
C SER A 565 7.64 0.38 18.75
N ALA A 566 7.97 1.17 17.72
CA ALA A 566 8.71 2.42 17.85
C ALA A 566 8.01 3.45 18.76
N PHE A 567 6.69 3.59 18.59
CA PHE A 567 5.84 4.53 19.29
C PHE A 567 4.73 3.79 20.05
N LEU A 568 4.44 4.27 21.26
CA LEU A 568 3.32 3.81 22.10
C LEU A 568 2.51 5.01 22.59
N GLY A 569 1.19 4.93 22.57
CA GLY A 569 0.32 5.99 23.09
C GLY A 569 -0.97 5.51 23.76
N LEU A 570 -1.94 6.41 23.91
CA LEU A 570 -3.18 6.14 24.65
C LEU A 570 -4.42 6.05 23.73
N ALA A 571 -4.99 4.86 23.65
CA ALA A 571 -6.28 4.63 22.99
C ALA A 571 -7.44 5.25 23.78
N ALA A 572 -8.54 5.57 23.09
CA ALA A 572 -9.79 5.98 23.74
C ALA A 572 -10.36 4.84 24.61
N THR A 573 -10.72 5.17 25.85
CA THR A 573 -11.25 4.24 26.86
C THR A 573 -12.78 4.32 27.04
N THR A 574 -13.46 5.17 26.26
CA THR A 574 -14.92 5.26 26.20
C THR A 574 -15.45 5.03 24.78
N LEU A 575 -16.71 4.59 24.68
CA LEU A 575 -17.37 4.41 23.39
C LEU A 575 -17.65 5.76 22.70
N ASP A 576 -18.00 6.81 23.45
CA ASP A 576 -18.34 8.11 22.87
C ASP A 576 -17.10 8.78 22.27
N ASP A 577 -15.97 8.83 23.00
CA ASP A 577 -14.69 9.35 22.46
C ASP A 577 -14.25 8.60 21.21
N THR A 578 -14.41 7.26 21.19
CA THR A 578 -14.10 6.43 20.02
C THR A 578 -14.97 6.80 18.83
N LEU A 579 -16.29 7.00 19.03
CA LEU A 579 -17.21 7.35 17.95
C LEU A 579 -17.04 8.82 17.49
N VAL A 580 -16.70 9.75 18.39
CA VAL A 580 -16.36 11.14 18.05
C VAL A 580 -15.08 11.18 17.20
N GLN A 581 -14.04 10.42 17.58
CA GLN A 581 -12.81 10.29 16.80
C GLN A 581 -13.09 9.73 15.39
N HIS A 582 -13.84 8.63 15.30
CA HIS A 582 -14.21 8.04 14.00
C HIS A 582 -15.16 8.92 13.16
N LYS A 583 -16.01 9.73 13.78
CA LYS A 583 -16.84 10.73 13.09
C LYS A 583 -15.95 11.79 12.42
N ARG A 584 -14.97 12.33 13.15
CA ARG A 584 -14.01 13.32 12.63
C ARG A 584 -13.17 12.77 11.46
N TRP A 585 -12.71 11.52 11.57
CA TRP A 585 -11.99 10.85 10.48
C TRP A 585 -12.87 10.69 9.23
N SER A 586 -14.08 10.13 9.39
CA SER A 586 -15.02 9.93 8.26
C SER A 586 -15.48 11.25 7.61
N GLU A 587 -15.64 12.33 8.39
CA GLU A 587 -15.88 13.68 7.87
C GLU A 587 -14.73 14.15 6.96
N GLY A 588 -13.50 13.95 7.43
CA GLY A 588 -12.29 14.32 6.69
C GLY A 588 -12.14 13.51 5.41
N GLU A 589 -12.25 12.19 5.48
CA GLU A 589 -12.15 11.26 4.34
C GLU A 589 -13.18 11.59 3.27
N LEU A 590 -14.44 11.75 3.66
CA LEU A 590 -15.53 12.11 2.73
C LEU A 590 -15.32 13.51 2.16
N HIS A 591 -14.82 14.46 2.95
CA HIS A 591 -14.50 15.79 2.45
C HIS A 591 -13.39 15.75 1.41
N ILE A 592 -12.30 14.99 1.62
CA ILE A 592 -11.24 14.79 0.62
C ILE A 592 -11.83 14.15 -0.65
N MET A 593 -12.59 13.07 -0.50
CA MET A 593 -13.23 12.36 -1.61
C MET A 593 -14.13 13.27 -2.47
N LEU A 594 -14.82 14.24 -1.83
CA LEU A 594 -15.73 15.18 -2.49
C LEU A 594 -15.10 16.54 -2.87
N THR A 595 -13.78 16.72 -2.73
CA THR A 595 -13.13 18.01 -3.07
C THR A 595 -11.79 17.87 -3.81
N HIS A 596 -11.11 16.73 -3.67
CA HIS A 596 -9.79 16.47 -4.24
C HIS A 596 -9.77 15.17 -5.08
N CYS A 597 -10.94 14.74 -5.59
CA CYS A 597 -11.03 13.55 -6.43
C CYS A 597 -10.31 13.75 -7.77
N PRO A 598 -9.42 12.84 -8.20
CA PRO A 598 -8.77 12.91 -9.52
C PRO A 598 -9.76 12.97 -10.70
N LEU A 599 -10.98 12.45 -10.53
CA LEU A 599 -12.05 12.48 -11.53
C LEU A 599 -12.47 13.91 -11.94
N TRP A 600 -12.10 14.95 -11.17
CA TRP A 600 -12.57 16.33 -11.37
C TRP A 600 -11.54 17.21 -12.11
N TYR A 601 -10.39 16.65 -12.53
CA TYR A 601 -9.36 17.37 -13.30
C TYR A 601 -9.51 17.11 -14.82
N GLU A 602 -10.44 17.82 -15.47
CA GLU A 602 -10.81 17.64 -16.89
C GLU A 602 -9.62 17.56 -17.87
N ALA A 603 -8.58 18.36 -17.63
CA ALA A 603 -7.39 18.45 -18.49
C ALA A 603 -6.59 17.14 -18.59
N GLU A 604 -6.64 16.26 -17.58
CA GLU A 604 -5.84 15.02 -17.51
C GLU A 604 -6.67 13.73 -17.75
N LEU A 605 -7.95 13.87 -18.11
CA LEU A 605 -8.83 12.72 -18.38
C LEU A 605 -8.36 11.88 -19.60
N PRO A 606 -8.36 10.53 -19.53
CA PRO A 606 -7.99 9.64 -20.63
C PRO A 606 -9.10 9.54 -21.71
N LYS A 607 -8.83 8.79 -22.79
CA LYS A 607 -9.86 8.40 -23.77
C LYS A 607 -10.63 7.17 -23.28
N VAL A 608 -11.93 7.09 -23.62
CA VAL A 608 -12.85 6.03 -23.20
C VAL A 608 -13.59 5.46 -24.40
N ASP A 609 -13.38 4.17 -24.66
CA ASP A 609 -14.17 3.37 -25.59
C ASP A 609 -15.37 2.75 -24.83
N ILE A 610 -16.60 2.93 -25.32
CA ILE A 610 -17.83 2.32 -24.78
C ILE A 610 -18.37 1.30 -25.78
N PHE A 611 -18.51 0.05 -25.33
CA PHE A 611 -19.02 -1.05 -26.16
C PHE A 611 -20.48 -1.38 -25.81
N VAL A 612 -21.36 -1.27 -26.81
CA VAL A 612 -22.75 -1.73 -26.78
C VAL A 612 -22.84 -2.97 -27.67
N CYS A 613 -23.44 -4.05 -27.19
CA CYS A 613 -23.63 -5.29 -27.96
C CYS A 613 -25.13 -5.59 -28.08
N THR A 614 -25.58 -5.93 -29.28
CA THR A 614 -26.95 -6.40 -29.57
C THR A 614 -26.88 -7.72 -30.34
N ALA A 615 -27.81 -8.62 -30.07
CA ALA A 615 -27.78 -9.98 -30.57
C ALA A 615 -28.77 -10.28 -31.69
N ASP A 616 -29.99 -9.75 -31.61
CA ASP A 616 -31.05 -10.03 -32.58
C ASP A 616 -32.17 -8.96 -32.46
N PRO A 617 -32.55 -8.27 -33.56
CA PRO A 617 -33.51 -7.16 -33.53
C PRO A 617 -34.94 -7.59 -33.15
N VAL A 618 -35.27 -8.89 -33.17
CA VAL A 618 -36.58 -9.40 -32.75
C VAL A 618 -36.62 -9.61 -31.24
N ARG A 619 -35.50 -10.01 -30.63
CA ARG A 619 -35.39 -10.25 -29.17
C ARG A 619 -35.01 -8.98 -28.41
N GLU A 620 -34.20 -8.13 -29.04
CA GLU A 620 -33.69 -6.86 -28.52
C GLU A 620 -34.12 -5.76 -29.50
N PRO A 621 -35.32 -5.16 -29.33
CA PRO A 621 -35.89 -4.23 -30.30
C PRO A 621 -34.91 -3.07 -30.58
N PRO A 622 -34.64 -2.70 -31.85
CA PRO A 622 -33.62 -1.70 -32.17
C PRO A 622 -33.81 -0.36 -31.44
N ILE A 623 -35.05 0.08 -31.23
CA ILE A 623 -35.37 1.28 -30.44
C ILE A 623 -34.83 1.22 -29.00
N MET A 624 -34.80 0.05 -28.37
CA MET A 624 -34.23 -0.14 -27.03
C MET A 624 -32.71 0.06 -27.05
N VAL A 625 -32.05 -0.58 -28.02
CA VAL A 625 -30.59 -0.46 -28.25
C VAL A 625 -30.20 0.99 -28.50
N ILE A 626 -30.96 1.70 -29.34
CA ILE A 626 -30.74 3.12 -29.66
C ILE A 626 -30.93 4.04 -28.46
N ASN A 627 -31.89 3.77 -27.57
CA ASN A 627 -32.01 4.54 -26.34
C ASN A 627 -30.79 4.34 -25.41
N THR A 628 -30.19 3.16 -25.38
CA THR A 628 -28.91 2.91 -24.68
C THR A 628 -27.75 3.66 -25.36
N VAL A 629 -27.62 3.59 -26.69
CA VAL A 629 -26.57 4.31 -27.45
C VAL A 629 -26.65 5.82 -27.19
N LEU A 630 -27.84 6.42 -27.35
CA LEU A 630 -28.05 7.85 -27.08
C LEU A 630 -27.78 8.22 -25.62
N SER A 631 -28.06 7.31 -24.67
CA SER A 631 -27.77 7.52 -23.25
C SER A 631 -26.27 7.53 -22.94
N VAL A 632 -25.45 6.73 -23.62
CA VAL A 632 -23.99 6.70 -23.42
C VAL A 632 -23.27 7.77 -24.23
N MET A 633 -23.79 8.15 -25.40
CA MET A 633 -23.31 9.31 -26.16
C MET A 633 -23.53 10.64 -25.42
N ALA A 634 -24.52 10.70 -24.52
CA ALA A 634 -24.84 11.88 -23.71
C ALA A 634 -24.22 11.83 -22.30
N TYR A 635 -23.15 11.04 -22.09
CA TYR A 635 -22.36 11.10 -20.86
C TYR A 635 -21.68 12.47 -20.68
N ASP A 636 -21.51 12.88 -19.44
CA ASP A 636 -20.81 14.11 -19.06
C ASP A 636 -19.29 13.86 -19.13
N TYR A 637 -18.76 13.91 -20.35
CA TYR A 637 -17.36 13.66 -20.67
C TYR A 637 -16.96 14.47 -21.92
N PRO A 638 -15.68 14.89 -22.07
CA PRO A 638 -15.24 15.58 -23.28
C PRO A 638 -15.52 14.72 -24.54
N PRO A 639 -16.34 15.19 -25.51
CA PRO A 639 -16.78 14.37 -26.63
C PRO A 639 -15.64 13.80 -27.48
N GLU A 640 -14.55 14.55 -27.65
CA GLU A 640 -13.34 14.14 -28.37
C GLU A 640 -12.53 13.04 -27.67
N LYS A 641 -12.85 12.74 -26.40
CA LYS A 641 -12.29 11.64 -25.62
C LYS A 641 -13.21 10.42 -25.53
N LEU A 642 -14.42 10.49 -26.07
CA LEU A 642 -15.44 9.45 -25.95
C LEU A 642 -15.72 8.79 -27.32
N SER A 643 -15.69 7.46 -27.39
CA SER A 643 -16.00 6.70 -28.61
C SER A 643 -16.96 5.56 -28.31
N ILE A 644 -18.03 5.43 -29.09
CA ILE A 644 -19.12 4.46 -28.88
C ILE A 644 -19.14 3.47 -30.04
N TYR A 645 -19.11 2.18 -29.72
CA TYR A 645 -19.15 1.08 -30.69
C TYR A 645 -20.40 0.26 -30.44
N LEU A 646 -21.23 0.08 -31.47
CA LEU A 646 -22.36 -0.85 -31.48
C LEU A 646 -21.96 -2.10 -32.27
N SER A 647 -21.76 -3.22 -31.55
CA SER A 647 -21.61 -4.54 -32.15
C SER A 647 -22.98 -5.22 -32.32
N ASP A 648 -23.30 -5.66 -33.53
CA ASP A 648 -24.55 -6.33 -33.89
C ASP A 648 -24.29 -7.75 -34.39
N ASP A 649 -24.45 -8.73 -33.50
CA ASP A 649 -24.30 -10.15 -33.85
C ASP A 649 -25.45 -10.65 -34.74
N GLY A 650 -26.53 -9.87 -34.90
CA GLY A 650 -27.64 -10.18 -35.78
C GLY A 650 -27.44 -9.74 -37.24
N CYS A 651 -26.39 -8.97 -37.54
CA CYS A 651 -26.13 -8.35 -38.86
C CYS A 651 -27.38 -7.72 -39.49
N SER A 652 -28.11 -6.95 -38.67
CA SER A 652 -29.43 -6.46 -39.01
C SER A 652 -29.33 -5.09 -39.66
N ILE A 653 -29.68 -5.02 -40.95
CA ILE A 653 -29.82 -3.74 -41.68
C ILE A 653 -30.80 -2.78 -40.97
N ILE A 654 -31.77 -3.31 -40.21
CA ILE A 654 -32.72 -2.52 -39.41
C ILE A 654 -32.02 -1.94 -38.16
N THR A 655 -31.10 -2.67 -37.55
CA THR A 655 -30.27 -2.19 -36.42
C THR A 655 -29.34 -1.09 -36.90
N PHE A 656 -28.67 -1.29 -38.04
CA PHE A 656 -27.82 -0.28 -38.67
C PHE A 656 -28.62 0.99 -39.06
N TYR A 657 -29.79 0.82 -39.69
CA TYR A 657 -30.71 1.93 -39.97
C TYR A 657 -31.17 2.65 -38.70
N SER A 658 -31.42 1.92 -37.61
CA SER A 658 -31.79 2.54 -36.33
C SER A 658 -30.64 3.35 -35.75
N LEU A 659 -29.38 2.92 -35.95
CA LEU A 659 -28.20 3.68 -35.54
C LEU A 659 -27.99 4.94 -36.40
N PHE A 660 -28.29 4.85 -37.69
CA PHE A 660 -28.31 6.00 -38.60
C PHE A 660 -29.35 7.05 -38.20
N GLU A 661 -30.57 6.62 -37.86
CA GLU A 661 -31.60 7.49 -37.27
C GLU A 661 -31.17 8.10 -35.93
N ALA A 662 -30.49 7.32 -35.08
CA ALA A 662 -29.91 7.82 -33.82
C ALA A 662 -28.84 8.90 -34.05
N PHE A 663 -28.00 8.77 -35.07
CA PHE A 663 -27.01 9.78 -35.47
C PHE A 663 -27.67 11.12 -35.86
N HIS A 664 -28.82 11.08 -36.54
CA HIS A 664 -29.55 12.30 -36.85
C HIS A 664 -30.18 12.95 -35.62
N PHE A 665 -30.71 12.14 -34.69
CA PHE A 665 -31.30 12.63 -33.45
C PHE A 665 -30.27 13.11 -32.41
N SER A 666 -29.09 12.48 -32.33
CA SER A 666 -28.03 12.83 -31.35
C SER A 666 -27.58 14.29 -31.47
N LYS A 667 -27.57 14.85 -32.69
CA LYS A 667 -27.30 16.26 -32.99
C LYS A 667 -28.23 17.25 -32.28
N HIS A 668 -29.41 16.81 -31.85
CA HIS A 668 -30.35 17.60 -31.05
C HIS A 668 -30.40 17.14 -29.59
N TRP A 669 -30.29 15.82 -29.35
CA TRP A 669 -30.38 15.24 -28.00
C TRP A 669 -29.20 15.59 -27.09
N LEU A 670 -27.96 15.51 -27.59
CA LEU A 670 -26.76 15.78 -26.78
C LEU A 670 -26.70 17.24 -26.31
N PRO A 671 -26.92 18.26 -27.16
CA PRO A 671 -27.08 19.65 -26.72
C PRO A 671 -28.18 19.83 -25.66
N TYR A 672 -29.37 19.26 -25.89
CA TYR A 672 -30.48 19.33 -24.94
C TYR A 672 -30.11 18.70 -23.59
N CYS A 673 -29.44 17.55 -23.59
CA CYS A 673 -28.93 16.89 -22.39
C CYS A 673 -27.94 17.74 -21.59
N ARG A 674 -26.97 18.39 -22.25
CA ARG A 674 -26.00 19.26 -21.59
C ARG A 674 -26.66 20.56 -21.08
N LYS A 675 -27.45 21.22 -21.92
CA LYS A 675 -28.12 22.50 -21.62
C LYS A 675 -29.08 22.43 -20.43
N TYR A 676 -29.80 21.31 -20.26
CA TYR A 676 -30.82 21.13 -19.22
C TYR A 676 -30.45 20.10 -18.14
N ASN A 677 -29.20 19.62 -18.13
CA ASN A 677 -28.70 18.56 -17.25
C ASN A 677 -29.66 17.36 -17.09
N VAL A 678 -30.11 16.82 -18.22
CA VAL A 678 -31.19 15.82 -18.31
C VAL A 678 -30.81 14.50 -17.66
N GLU A 679 -31.58 14.04 -16.67
CA GLU A 679 -31.46 12.68 -16.12
C GLU A 679 -32.83 11.99 -16.03
N PRO A 680 -32.92 10.69 -16.38
CA PRO A 680 -31.89 9.84 -16.99
C PRO A 680 -31.55 10.24 -18.43
N ARG A 681 -30.31 9.98 -18.89
CA ARG A 681 -29.82 10.35 -20.25
C ARG A 681 -30.47 9.55 -21.40
N SER A 682 -31.22 8.49 -21.10
CA SER A 682 -31.99 7.70 -22.06
C SER A 682 -33.30 8.42 -22.40
N PRO A 683 -33.55 8.81 -23.67
CA PRO A 683 -34.72 9.60 -24.03
C PRO A 683 -36.05 8.93 -23.65
N ALA A 684 -36.22 7.64 -23.95
CA ALA A 684 -37.41 6.88 -23.58
C ALA A 684 -37.66 6.87 -22.07
N ALA A 685 -36.60 6.72 -21.26
CA ALA A 685 -36.71 6.73 -19.82
C ALA A 685 -37.09 8.13 -19.30
N TYR A 686 -36.45 9.19 -19.80
CA TYR A 686 -36.73 10.59 -19.45
C TYR A 686 -38.17 11.00 -19.77
N PHE A 687 -38.64 10.76 -21.01
CA PHE A 687 -40.00 11.13 -21.38
C PHE A 687 -41.07 10.28 -20.66
N SER A 688 -40.73 9.06 -20.21
CA SER A 688 -41.63 8.22 -19.41
C SER A 688 -41.75 8.66 -17.94
N SER A 689 -40.70 9.25 -17.36
CA SER A 689 -40.70 9.65 -15.95
C SER A 689 -41.42 10.99 -15.69
N MET A 690 -41.57 11.83 -16.72
CA MET A 690 -42.22 13.14 -16.65
C MET A 690 -43.76 13.04 -16.59
N HIS A 691 -44.29 12.61 -15.43
CA HIS A 691 -45.74 12.53 -15.16
C HIS A 691 -46.32 13.72 -14.37
N LYS A 692 -45.51 14.73 -14.02
CA LYS A 692 -45.99 16.03 -13.53
C LYS A 692 -45.11 17.16 -14.07
N PRO A 693 -45.69 18.27 -14.56
CA PRO A 693 -44.90 19.45 -14.91
C PRO A 693 -44.32 20.06 -13.62
N ILE A 694 -43.01 20.28 -13.59
CA ILE A 694 -42.36 21.08 -12.55
C ILE A 694 -42.50 22.56 -12.96
N ASP A 695 -42.85 23.42 -12.01
CA ASP A 695 -42.87 24.87 -12.19
C ASP A 695 -41.45 25.43 -12.46
N ALA A 696 -41.04 25.48 -13.73
CA ALA A 696 -39.80 26.11 -14.15
C ALA A 696 -39.90 26.71 -15.56
N ASN A 697 -40.00 28.05 -15.62
CA ASN A 697 -39.75 28.94 -16.76
C ASN A 697 -40.33 28.59 -18.15
N HIS A 698 -41.08 29.54 -18.72
CA HIS A 698 -41.70 29.47 -20.05
C HIS A 698 -40.77 29.01 -21.19
N TYR A 699 -39.46 29.29 -21.12
CA TYR A 699 -38.45 28.87 -22.10
C TYR A 699 -38.16 27.36 -22.14
N HIS A 700 -38.56 26.58 -21.13
CA HIS A 700 -38.28 25.14 -21.10
C HIS A 700 -39.31 24.33 -21.92
N SER A 701 -40.51 24.89 -22.17
CA SER A 701 -41.62 24.14 -22.79
C SER A 701 -41.48 23.97 -24.31
N SER A 702 -40.95 24.97 -25.02
CA SER A 702 -40.72 24.91 -26.47
C SER A 702 -39.65 23.87 -26.83
N ASP A 703 -38.52 23.93 -26.14
CA ASP A 703 -37.37 23.05 -26.41
C ASP A 703 -37.71 21.61 -26.01
N PHE A 704 -38.45 21.41 -24.91
CA PHE A 704 -38.98 20.10 -24.50
C PHE A 704 -39.97 19.53 -25.53
N ALA A 705 -40.92 20.33 -26.03
CA ALA A 705 -41.90 19.88 -27.02
C ALA A 705 -41.20 19.49 -28.34
N PHE A 706 -40.28 20.33 -28.81
CA PHE A 706 -39.49 20.09 -30.02
C PHE A 706 -38.64 18.82 -29.93
N ILE A 707 -37.88 18.63 -28.83
CA ILE A 707 -37.01 17.45 -28.71
C ILE A 707 -37.83 16.17 -28.52
N LYS A 708 -39.00 16.25 -27.86
CA LYS A 708 -39.94 15.13 -27.72
C LYS A 708 -40.56 14.75 -29.07
N GLU A 709 -41.01 15.71 -29.87
CA GLU A 709 -41.53 15.48 -31.23
C GLU A 709 -40.49 14.75 -32.08
N ARG A 710 -39.23 15.22 -32.09
CA ARG A 710 -38.14 14.56 -32.84
C ARG A 710 -37.80 13.16 -32.33
N PHE A 711 -37.94 12.90 -31.04
CA PHE A 711 -37.80 11.55 -30.49
C PHE A 711 -38.94 10.63 -30.93
N GLU A 712 -40.19 11.09 -30.86
CA GLU A 712 -41.38 10.33 -31.27
C GLU A 712 -41.38 10.03 -32.77
N GLU A 713 -40.93 10.97 -33.61
CA GLU A 713 -40.69 10.75 -35.06
C GLU A 713 -39.64 9.66 -35.33
N MET A 714 -38.46 9.77 -34.70
CA MET A 714 -37.38 8.78 -34.83
C MET A 714 -37.86 7.40 -34.38
N GLN A 715 -38.54 7.34 -33.22
CA GLN A 715 -39.15 6.12 -32.69
C GLN A 715 -40.16 5.54 -33.68
N HIS A 716 -41.01 6.36 -34.27
CA HIS A 716 -42.00 5.91 -35.26
C HIS A 716 -41.33 5.31 -36.51
N ARG A 717 -40.28 5.95 -37.06
CA ARG A 717 -39.52 5.44 -38.22
C ARG A 717 -38.84 4.10 -37.93
N ILE A 718 -38.16 3.98 -36.79
CA ILE A 718 -37.50 2.75 -36.34
C ILE A 718 -38.52 1.62 -36.12
N VAL A 719 -39.60 1.88 -35.37
CA VAL A 719 -40.62 0.87 -35.05
C VAL A 719 -41.39 0.44 -36.30
N THR A 720 -41.65 1.35 -37.25
CA THR A 720 -42.31 1.01 -38.52
C THR A 720 -41.42 0.11 -39.37
N SER A 721 -40.14 0.44 -39.54
CA SER A 721 -39.20 -0.37 -40.31
C SER A 721 -38.96 -1.75 -39.67
N THR A 722 -38.90 -1.80 -38.34
CA THR A 722 -38.84 -3.06 -37.57
C THR A 722 -40.08 -3.93 -37.80
N LYS A 723 -41.29 -3.36 -37.79
CA LYS A 723 -42.55 -4.09 -38.06
C LYS A 723 -42.67 -4.57 -39.51
N LEU A 724 -42.12 -3.81 -40.46
CA LEU A 724 -42.17 -4.14 -41.88
C LEU A 724 -41.04 -5.11 -42.32
N GLY A 725 -40.03 -5.34 -41.48
CA GLY A 725 -38.88 -6.18 -41.80
C GLY A 725 -37.96 -5.62 -42.90
N ARG A 726 -38.10 -4.32 -43.24
CA ARG A 726 -37.36 -3.65 -44.32
C ARG A 726 -37.23 -2.15 -44.04
N ILE A 727 -36.20 -1.54 -44.63
CA ILE A 727 -35.96 -0.09 -44.55
C ILE A 727 -36.60 0.64 -45.76
N PRO A 728 -36.84 1.97 -45.69
CA PRO A 728 -37.32 2.74 -46.83
C PRO A 728 -36.27 2.81 -47.95
N GLY A 729 -36.69 2.64 -49.21
CA GLY A 729 -35.78 2.61 -50.36
C GLY A 729 -34.92 3.88 -50.51
N GLU A 730 -35.50 5.03 -50.19
CA GLU A 730 -34.86 6.36 -50.23
C GLU A 730 -33.66 6.51 -49.26
N VAL A 731 -33.46 5.57 -48.33
CA VAL A 731 -32.38 5.62 -47.34
C VAL A 731 -31.11 4.90 -47.84
N HIS A 732 -31.22 3.96 -48.78
CA HIS A 732 -30.05 3.25 -49.31
C HIS A 732 -29.03 4.19 -49.97
N ASP A 733 -29.48 5.25 -50.62
CA ASP A 733 -28.61 6.25 -51.28
C ASP A 733 -28.01 7.27 -50.29
N GLN A 734 -28.41 7.27 -49.01
CA GLN A 734 -27.99 8.27 -48.02
C GLN A 734 -26.69 7.90 -47.29
N HIS A 735 -26.27 6.63 -47.30
CA HIS A 735 -25.05 6.18 -46.63
C HIS A 735 -24.45 4.93 -47.29
N LYS A 736 -23.13 4.95 -47.59
CA LYS A 736 -22.42 3.86 -48.30
C LYS A 736 -22.70 2.47 -47.70
N GLY A 737 -22.70 2.38 -46.37
CA GLY A 737 -22.89 1.12 -45.64
C GLY A 737 -24.17 0.34 -45.93
N PHE A 738 -25.24 0.97 -46.42
CA PHE A 738 -26.46 0.23 -46.80
C PHE A 738 -26.26 -0.68 -48.04
N SER A 739 -25.16 -0.54 -48.78
CA SER A 739 -24.82 -1.43 -49.91
C SER A 739 -24.07 -2.71 -49.50
N GLU A 740 -23.55 -2.78 -48.26
CA GLU A 740 -22.80 -3.95 -47.75
C GLU A 740 -23.67 -5.19 -47.53
N TRP A 741 -25.00 -5.01 -47.40
CA TRP A 741 -25.98 -6.09 -47.32
C TRP A 741 -26.26 -6.71 -48.70
N LYS A 742 -25.31 -7.52 -49.17
CA LYS A 742 -25.36 -8.24 -50.45
C LYS A 742 -26.54 -9.21 -50.50
N SER A 743 -27.18 -9.33 -51.66
CA SER A 743 -28.26 -10.29 -51.92
C SER A 743 -27.82 -11.77 -51.88
N SER A 744 -26.52 -12.03 -51.75
CA SER A 744 -25.92 -13.36 -51.61
C SER A 744 -25.91 -13.89 -50.17
N TYR A 745 -26.16 -13.07 -49.15
CA TYR A 745 -26.19 -13.53 -47.76
C TYR A 745 -27.44 -14.40 -47.52
N THR A 746 -27.22 -15.70 -47.35
CA THR A 746 -28.31 -16.69 -47.24
C THR A 746 -28.92 -16.77 -45.84
N SER A 747 -28.23 -16.29 -44.81
CA SER A 747 -28.72 -16.21 -43.43
C SER A 747 -27.91 -15.21 -42.59
N LYS A 748 -28.38 -14.90 -41.37
CA LYS A 748 -27.60 -14.15 -40.36
C LYS A 748 -26.39 -14.91 -39.80
N ASP A 749 -26.15 -16.12 -40.28
CA ASP A 749 -25.02 -16.98 -39.90
C ASP A 749 -24.05 -17.18 -41.09
N ASP A 750 -24.28 -16.48 -42.22
CA ASP A 750 -23.38 -16.43 -43.39
C ASP A 750 -23.32 -15.02 -44.01
N HIS A 751 -22.39 -14.19 -43.53
CA HIS A 751 -22.14 -12.85 -44.04
C HIS A 751 -20.70 -12.40 -43.75
N ASP A 752 -20.23 -11.43 -44.55
CA ASP A 752 -18.92 -10.81 -44.38
C ASP A 752 -18.93 -9.85 -43.16
N THR A 753 -17.75 -9.41 -42.70
CA THR A 753 -17.65 -8.32 -41.71
C THR A 753 -18.20 -7.02 -42.31
N ILE A 754 -19.08 -6.33 -41.57
CA ILE A 754 -19.60 -5.00 -41.90
C ILE A 754 -19.18 -4.03 -40.79
N LEU A 755 -18.19 -3.19 -41.08
CA LEU A 755 -17.75 -2.10 -40.21
C LEU A 755 -18.12 -0.76 -40.87
N GLN A 756 -18.70 0.17 -40.11
CA GLN A 756 -19.05 1.52 -40.60
C GLN A 756 -18.86 2.57 -39.50
N ILE A 757 -18.20 3.69 -39.83
CA ILE A 757 -18.05 4.84 -38.93
C ILE A 757 -19.10 5.90 -39.31
N LEU A 758 -20.11 6.10 -38.46
CA LEU A 758 -21.18 7.10 -38.70
C LEU A 758 -20.80 8.50 -38.20
N ILE A 759 -19.96 8.56 -37.15
CA ILE A 759 -19.40 9.80 -36.62
C ILE A 759 -17.91 9.54 -36.35
N ASP A 760 -17.04 10.33 -36.96
CA ASP A 760 -15.63 10.42 -36.56
C ASP A 760 -15.44 11.66 -35.70
N GLY A 761 -15.28 11.49 -34.39
CA GLY A 761 -15.05 12.59 -33.45
C GLY A 761 -13.74 13.35 -33.67
N ARG A 762 -12.86 12.88 -34.58
CA ARG A 762 -11.66 13.57 -35.04
C ARG A 762 -11.95 14.55 -36.18
N ASP A 763 -13.06 14.42 -36.91
CA ASP A 763 -13.43 15.37 -37.95
C ASP A 763 -14.03 16.64 -37.33
N SER A 764 -13.37 17.77 -37.59
CA SER A 764 -13.85 19.13 -37.31
C SER A 764 -15.29 19.46 -37.76
N LYS A 765 -15.85 18.68 -38.69
CA LYS A 765 -17.23 18.79 -39.22
C LYS A 765 -18.25 17.93 -38.46
N ALA A 766 -17.81 16.96 -37.64
CA ALA A 766 -18.67 16.08 -36.85
C ALA A 766 -19.26 16.82 -35.63
N LYS A 767 -20.15 17.77 -35.91
CA LYS A 767 -20.72 18.69 -34.92
C LYS A 767 -22.23 18.56 -34.78
N ASP A 768 -22.71 18.90 -33.59
CA ASP A 768 -24.13 19.08 -33.28
C ASP A 768 -24.65 20.46 -33.72
N VAL A 769 -25.92 20.75 -33.46
CA VAL A 769 -26.56 22.01 -33.88
C VAL A 769 -26.09 23.25 -33.13
N GLU A 770 -25.35 23.09 -32.02
CA GLU A 770 -24.73 24.19 -31.27
C GLU A 770 -23.24 24.37 -31.66
N GLY A 771 -22.69 23.50 -32.51
CA GLY A 771 -21.33 23.55 -33.02
C GLY A 771 -20.30 22.83 -32.16
N CYS A 772 -20.73 22.09 -31.13
CA CYS A 772 -19.87 21.24 -30.31
C CYS A 772 -19.58 19.91 -31.03
N ILE A 773 -18.42 19.31 -30.73
CA ILE A 773 -17.99 18.03 -31.31
C ILE A 773 -18.89 16.90 -30.79
N LEU A 774 -19.22 15.95 -31.66
CA LEU A 774 -19.91 14.71 -31.32
C LEU A 774 -18.91 13.58 -31.03
N PRO A 775 -19.20 12.69 -30.06
CA PRO A 775 -18.35 11.53 -29.82
C PRO A 775 -18.41 10.55 -30.99
N SER A 776 -17.33 9.81 -31.22
CA SER A 776 -17.24 8.87 -32.35
C SER A 776 -18.30 7.78 -32.22
N LEU A 777 -18.88 7.36 -33.35
CA LEU A 777 -19.94 6.34 -33.39
C LEU A 777 -19.66 5.33 -34.50
N VAL A 778 -19.45 4.08 -34.11
CA VAL A 778 -19.02 2.97 -34.98
C VAL A 778 -20.03 1.82 -34.89
N TYR A 779 -20.37 1.22 -36.03
CA TYR A 779 -21.14 -0.02 -36.15
C TYR A 779 -20.24 -1.16 -36.59
N LEU A 780 -20.38 -2.33 -35.97
CA LEU A 780 -19.65 -3.56 -36.34
C LEU A 780 -20.56 -4.79 -36.31
N ALA A 781 -20.75 -5.44 -37.45
CA ALA A 781 -21.16 -6.83 -37.51
C ALA A 781 -19.94 -7.66 -37.93
N ARG A 782 -19.50 -8.62 -37.10
CA ARG A 782 -18.36 -9.51 -37.39
C ARG A 782 -18.70 -10.54 -38.47
N GLU A 783 -17.71 -11.05 -39.21
CA GLU A 783 -17.91 -12.18 -40.12
C GLU A 783 -18.56 -13.39 -39.42
N LYS A 784 -19.46 -14.07 -40.13
CA LYS A 784 -20.03 -15.35 -39.74
C LYS A 784 -20.07 -16.30 -40.93
N ARG A 785 -19.74 -17.58 -40.67
CA ARG A 785 -19.84 -18.68 -41.64
C ARG A 785 -20.55 -19.90 -41.02
N PRO A 786 -21.41 -20.64 -41.76
CA PRO A 786 -22.16 -21.77 -41.22
C PRO A 786 -21.30 -22.96 -40.74
N GLN A 787 -20.04 -23.05 -41.19
CA GLN A 787 -19.11 -24.13 -40.85
C GLN A 787 -18.18 -23.79 -39.67
N GLN A 788 -18.26 -22.57 -39.15
CA GLN A 788 -17.43 -22.09 -38.04
C GLN A 788 -18.29 -21.87 -36.78
N PHE A 789 -17.72 -22.12 -35.61
CA PHE A 789 -18.41 -21.97 -34.33
C PHE A 789 -18.31 -20.54 -33.81
N HIS A 790 -19.44 -19.92 -33.46
CA HIS A 790 -19.52 -18.52 -33.05
C HIS A 790 -19.95 -18.37 -31.59
N ASN A 791 -19.04 -17.91 -30.73
CA ASN A 791 -19.38 -17.49 -29.36
C ASN A 791 -20.30 -16.26 -29.38
N PHE A 792 -21.42 -16.28 -28.64
CA PHE A 792 -22.47 -15.23 -28.64
C PHE A 792 -21.95 -13.85 -28.17
N LYS A 793 -22.06 -13.51 -26.87
CA LYS A 793 -21.58 -12.22 -26.34
C LYS A 793 -20.05 -12.16 -26.24
N ALA A 794 -19.41 -13.28 -25.88
CA ALA A 794 -17.95 -13.34 -25.74
C ALA A 794 -17.23 -13.17 -27.09
N GLY A 795 -17.77 -13.68 -28.20
CA GLY A 795 -17.17 -13.50 -29.52
C GLY A 795 -17.27 -12.05 -30.04
N ALA A 796 -18.39 -11.39 -29.77
CA ALA A 796 -18.57 -9.96 -30.07
C ALA A 796 -17.65 -9.06 -29.22
N MET A 797 -17.43 -9.41 -27.94
CA MET A 797 -16.50 -8.68 -27.07
C MET A 797 -15.02 -8.98 -27.36
N ASN A 798 -14.65 -10.22 -27.67
CA ASN A 798 -13.27 -10.61 -27.97
C ASN A 798 -12.78 -10.06 -29.32
N ALA A 799 -13.67 -9.95 -30.32
CA ALA A 799 -13.41 -9.19 -31.55
C ALA A 799 -13.20 -7.68 -31.28
N LEU A 800 -13.56 -7.21 -30.08
CA LEU A 800 -13.29 -5.87 -29.54
C LEU A 800 -12.23 -5.90 -28.40
N VAL A 801 -11.29 -6.86 -28.45
CA VAL A 801 -10.16 -7.17 -27.55
C VAL A 801 -10.39 -8.36 -26.59
N GLU A 802 -9.48 -9.35 -26.67
CA GLU A 802 -9.42 -10.55 -25.81
C GLU A 802 -8.77 -10.31 -24.44
N SER A 803 -8.88 -11.27 -23.50
CA SER A 803 -8.11 -11.28 -22.24
C SER A 803 -7.97 -12.66 -21.56
N PRO A 804 -6.79 -12.98 -21.01
CA PRO A 804 -6.61 -13.94 -19.92
C PRO A 804 -6.37 -13.21 -18.58
N GLY A 805 -6.99 -13.69 -17.50
CA GLY A 805 -6.74 -13.19 -16.15
C GLY A 805 -6.42 -14.30 -15.16
N LEU A 806 -5.50 -14.04 -14.23
CA LEU A 806 -5.38 -14.67 -12.91
C LEU A 806 -4.49 -13.80 -12.00
N ASP A 807 -4.90 -13.51 -10.76
CA ASP A 807 -4.15 -13.89 -9.55
C ASP A 807 -4.71 -13.34 -8.20
N ALA A 808 -4.62 -14.24 -7.21
CA ALA A 808 -4.57 -14.11 -5.74
C ALA A 808 -5.40 -13.10 -4.91
N LEU A 809 -5.55 -11.82 -5.26
CA LEU A 809 -5.96 -10.76 -4.29
C LEU A 809 -7.08 -9.80 -4.77
N GLY A 810 -7.74 -10.11 -5.89
CA GLY A 810 -8.59 -9.17 -6.64
C GLY A 810 -9.91 -8.73 -5.99
N GLY A 811 -10.37 -7.53 -6.38
CA GLY A 811 -11.67 -6.94 -6.01
C GLY A 811 -12.90 -7.59 -6.68
N THR A 812 -13.98 -6.83 -6.88
CA THR A 812 -15.25 -7.39 -7.37
C THR A 812 -15.12 -8.05 -8.74
N CYS A 813 -15.60 -9.30 -8.85
CA CYS A 813 -15.62 -10.05 -10.11
C CYS A 813 -16.39 -9.29 -11.20
N TYR A 814 -15.95 -9.44 -12.46
CA TYR A 814 -16.68 -8.91 -13.62
C TYR A 814 -18.06 -9.57 -13.75
N ILE A 815 -19.13 -8.77 -13.65
CA ILE A 815 -20.53 -9.25 -13.70
C ILE A 815 -21.19 -9.12 -15.08
N GLY A 816 -20.43 -8.83 -16.14
CA GLY A 816 -20.94 -8.76 -17.51
C GLY A 816 -21.52 -7.42 -17.97
N THR A 817 -21.46 -6.38 -17.12
CA THR A 817 -21.92 -5.01 -17.41
C THR A 817 -21.30 -3.99 -16.44
N GLY A 818 -21.19 -2.72 -16.84
CA GLY A 818 -20.86 -1.61 -15.94
C GLY A 818 -19.43 -1.56 -15.40
N CYS A 819 -18.44 -2.05 -16.17
CA CYS A 819 -17.04 -2.08 -15.75
C CYS A 819 -16.13 -1.35 -16.75
N PHE A 820 -15.12 -0.66 -16.23
CA PHE A 820 -14.03 -0.10 -17.03
C PHE A 820 -12.85 -1.08 -17.03
N HIS A 821 -12.28 -1.35 -18.21
CA HIS A 821 -11.16 -2.26 -18.39
C HIS A 821 -9.97 -1.51 -18.98
N GLN A 822 -8.76 -1.77 -18.49
CA GLN A 822 -7.54 -1.25 -19.11
C GLN A 822 -7.21 -2.07 -20.36
N ARG A 823 -6.97 -1.42 -21.50
CA ARG A 823 -6.74 -2.07 -22.79
C ARG A 823 -5.55 -3.04 -22.75
N GLU A 824 -4.45 -2.66 -22.11
CA GLU A 824 -3.25 -3.49 -21.98
C GLU A 824 -3.46 -4.75 -21.15
N ILE A 825 -4.27 -4.66 -20.09
CA ILE A 825 -4.64 -5.78 -19.21
C ILE A 825 -5.61 -6.72 -19.92
N LEU A 826 -6.49 -6.18 -20.77
CA LEU A 826 -7.23 -7.03 -21.71
C LEU A 826 -6.22 -7.76 -22.61
N CYS A 827 -5.37 -7.06 -23.38
CA CYS A 827 -4.37 -7.66 -24.29
C CYS A 827 -3.29 -8.59 -23.68
N GLY A 828 -3.45 -9.12 -22.46
CA GLY A 828 -2.62 -10.18 -21.88
C GLY A 828 -1.27 -9.70 -21.35
N LYS A 829 -1.02 -8.39 -21.24
CA LYS A 829 0.19 -7.88 -20.60
C LYS A 829 0.08 -8.05 -19.09
N LYS A 830 0.99 -8.85 -18.52
CA LYS A 830 1.18 -8.93 -17.06
C LYS A 830 1.60 -7.57 -16.50
N TYR A 831 1.11 -7.27 -15.29
CA TYR A 831 1.50 -6.08 -14.53
C TYR A 831 3.02 -6.04 -14.30
N SER A 832 3.63 -4.87 -14.46
CA SER A 832 5.06 -4.62 -14.20
C SER A 832 5.23 -3.26 -13.53
N LEU A 833 6.04 -3.20 -12.47
CA LEU A 833 6.31 -1.99 -11.70
C LEU A 833 7.04 -0.89 -12.51
N ASP A 834 7.71 -1.26 -13.60
CA ASP A 834 8.33 -0.30 -14.53
C ASP A 834 7.29 0.44 -15.39
N TYR A 835 6.06 -0.05 -15.50
CA TYR A 835 5.01 0.55 -16.33
C TYR A 835 4.26 1.67 -15.59
N LYS A 836 4.94 2.82 -15.41
CA LYS A 836 4.21 4.08 -15.24
C LYS A 836 3.47 4.38 -16.56
N ALA A 837 2.14 4.23 -16.56
CA ALA A 837 1.28 4.62 -17.67
C ALA A 837 1.44 6.13 -17.94
N ASN A 838 2.36 6.47 -18.85
CA ASN A 838 2.73 7.84 -19.14
C ASN A 838 1.78 8.37 -20.22
N TRP A 839 0.56 8.74 -19.80
CA TRP A 839 -0.52 9.22 -20.68
C TRP A 839 -0.07 10.36 -21.64
N LYS A 840 0.99 11.11 -21.28
CA LYS A 840 1.60 12.17 -22.09
C LYS A 840 2.38 11.68 -23.33
N MET A 841 2.69 10.39 -23.45
CA MET A 841 3.43 9.84 -24.61
C MET A 841 2.53 9.29 -25.73
N GLN A 842 1.29 8.90 -25.45
CA GLN A 842 0.39 8.36 -26.49
C GLN A 842 -0.07 9.45 -27.48
N ASP A 843 -0.42 10.65 -27.02
CA ASP A 843 -0.84 11.73 -27.93
C ASP A 843 0.29 12.21 -28.86
N ASN A 844 1.55 12.17 -28.43
CA ASN A 844 2.69 12.66 -29.22
C ASN A 844 3.15 11.69 -30.34
N ASN A 845 2.89 10.39 -30.21
CA ASN A 845 3.28 9.41 -31.24
C ASN A 845 2.17 9.17 -32.29
N VAL A 846 0.90 9.39 -31.96
CA VAL A 846 -0.22 9.25 -32.92
C VAL A 846 -0.37 10.49 -33.82
N ALA A 847 0.17 11.64 -33.41
CA ALA A 847 0.09 12.91 -34.15
C ALA A 847 0.91 12.98 -35.47
N LYS A 848 1.36 11.85 -36.03
CA LYS A 848 2.22 11.80 -37.24
C LYS A 848 1.69 11.00 -38.42
N GLU A 849 0.63 10.21 -38.27
CA GLU A 849 0.01 9.45 -39.37
C GLU A 849 -1.49 9.74 -39.41
N GLN A 850 -1.90 10.61 -40.34
CA GLN A 850 -3.29 10.71 -40.76
C GLN A 850 -3.61 9.54 -41.69
N GLU A 851 -3.80 8.34 -41.11
CA GLU A 851 -4.29 7.18 -41.86
C GLU A 851 -5.71 7.45 -42.38
N ASN A 852 -6.00 7.02 -43.61
CA ASN A 852 -7.30 7.21 -44.25
C ASN A 852 -8.36 6.29 -43.62
N VAL A 853 -9.63 6.71 -43.64
CA VAL A 853 -10.75 5.92 -43.06
C VAL A 853 -10.86 4.54 -43.70
N GLU A 854 -10.65 4.45 -45.02
CA GLU A 854 -10.70 3.20 -45.79
C GLU A 854 -9.58 2.21 -45.37
N GLU A 855 -8.42 2.71 -44.96
CA GLU A 855 -7.25 1.93 -44.53
C GLU A 855 -7.41 1.39 -43.10
N LEU A 856 -8.13 2.14 -42.25
CA LEU A 856 -8.57 1.69 -40.92
C LEU A 856 -9.70 0.65 -41.03
N GLU A 857 -10.63 0.81 -41.98
CA GLU A 857 -11.68 -0.17 -42.28
C GLU A 857 -11.06 -1.52 -42.73
N GLU A 858 -10.05 -1.51 -43.60
CA GLU A 858 -9.37 -2.71 -44.09
C GLU A 858 -8.61 -3.48 -42.99
N LYS A 859 -7.81 -2.79 -42.15
CA LYS A 859 -7.07 -3.42 -41.04
C LYS A 859 -7.99 -4.03 -39.97
N ALA A 860 -9.13 -3.40 -39.70
CA ALA A 860 -10.10 -3.88 -38.72
C ALA A 860 -10.85 -5.14 -39.19
N ASN A 861 -11.12 -5.26 -40.49
CA ASN A 861 -11.79 -6.45 -41.06
C ASN A 861 -10.98 -7.74 -40.88
N VAL A 862 -9.64 -7.67 -40.88
CA VAL A 862 -8.75 -8.84 -40.68
C VAL A 862 -8.85 -9.40 -39.26
N LEU A 863 -9.02 -8.53 -38.26
CA LEU A 863 -9.09 -8.90 -36.84
C LEU A 863 -10.41 -9.56 -36.42
N ALA A 864 -11.45 -9.52 -37.26
CA ALA A 864 -12.80 -10.00 -36.95
C ALA A 864 -13.06 -11.49 -37.32
N SER A 865 -12.03 -12.25 -37.70
CA SER A 865 -12.15 -13.60 -38.28
C SER A 865 -12.15 -14.75 -37.24
N CYS A 866 -12.79 -15.89 -37.59
CA CYS A 866 -13.41 -16.79 -36.60
C CYS A 866 -12.55 -17.96 -36.05
N THR A 867 -11.36 -17.71 -35.47
CA THR A 867 -10.53 -18.79 -34.86
C THR A 867 -10.05 -18.51 -33.43
N TYR A 868 -10.97 -18.51 -32.43
CA TYR A 868 -10.61 -18.73 -31.02
C TYR A 868 -11.75 -19.31 -30.15
N GLU A 869 -11.40 -19.82 -28.96
CA GLU A 869 -11.95 -21.06 -28.37
C GLU A 869 -13.28 -20.99 -27.56
N MET A 870 -13.70 -22.15 -27.04
CA MET A 870 -14.93 -22.44 -26.30
C MET A 870 -14.68 -22.59 -24.78
N ASN A 871 -15.59 -22.11 -23.91
CA ASN A 871 -16.37 -22.95 -22.95
C ASN A 871 -16.98 -22.21 -21.72
N SER A 872 -18.11 -22.76 -21.25
CA SER A 872 -18.81 -22.58 -19.94
C SER A 872 -19.87 -21.47 -19.75
N GLN A 873 -20.88 -21.76 -18.90
CA GLN A 873 -22.10 -20.96 -18.60
C GLN A 873 -22.56 -21.18 -17.13
N TRP A 874 -23.27 -20.21 -16.51
CA TRP A 874 -23.91 -20.38 -15.18
C TRP A 874 -25.13 -19.45 -14.87
N GLY A 875 -26.05 -19.92 -14.01
CA GLY A 875 -27.24 -19.23 -13.42
C GLY A 875 -28.21 -20.25 -12.75
N LYS A 876 -29.20 -19.95 -11.88
CA LYS A 876 -29.56 -18.82 -10.99
C LYS A 876 -30.53 -19.34 -9.87
N GLU A 877 -31.07 -18.48 -8.99
CA GLU A 877 -32.15 -18.70 -7.95
C GLU A 877 -31.83 -19.28 -6.54
N ILE A 878 -32.75 -19.14 -5.56
CA ILE A 878 -32.47 -19.30 -4.10
C ILE A 878 -32.57 -20.76 -3.58
N THR A 879 -33.11 -21.69 -4.37
CA THR A 879 -32.91 -23.15 -4.19
C THR A 879 -31.76 -23.70 -5.03
N SER A 880 -31.00 -22.82 -5.70
CA SER A 880 -29.87 -23.19 -6.55
C SER A 880 -28.59 -23.40 -5.75
N THR A 881 -27.61 -24.03 -6.41
CA THR A 881 -26.20 -24.05 -6.00
C THR A 881 -25.64 -22.66 -5.75
N TRP A 882 -26.22 -21.59 -6.29
CA TRP A 882 -25.87 -20.20 -5.94
C TRP A 882 -26.08 -19.84 -4.47
N PHE A 883 -27.04 -20.43 -3.76
CA PHE A 883 -27.12 -20.22 -2.31
C PHE A 883 -25.85 -20.74 -1.61
N LEU A 884 -25.33 -21.89 -2.04
CA LEU A 884 -24.06 -22.42 -1.54
C LEU A 884 -22.90 -21.50 -1.91
N PHE A 885 -22.93 -20.84 -3.07
CA PHE A 885 -21.93 -19.84 -3.44
C PHE A 885 -21.98 -18.59 -2.55
N PHE A 886 -23.15 -17.99 -2.31
CA PHE A 886 -23.27 -16.84 -1.41
C PHE A 886 -22.95 -17.19 0.05
N ALA A 887 -23.40 -18.36 0.52
CA ALA A 887 -23.04 -18.87 1.83
C ALA A 887 -21.52 -19.12 1.92
N TYR A 888 -20.90 -19.71 0.90
CA TYR A 888 -19.46 -19.89 0.80
C TYR A 888 -18.72 -18.55 0.82
N VAL A 889 -19.11 -17.56 0.02
CA VAL A 889 -18.45 -16.24 0.00
C VAL A 889 -18.57 -15.53 1.36
N ILE A 890 -19.74 -15.58 2.01
CA ILE A 890 -19.92 -15.01 3.35
C ILE A 890 -19.07 -15.74 4.38
N ILE A 891 -19.15 -17.07 4.43
CA ILE A 891 -18.37 -17.90 5.37
C ILE A 891 -16.88 -17.69 5.12
N ALA A 892 -16.41 -17.82 3.89
CA ALA A 892 -15.02 -17.60 3.51
C ALA A 892 -14.52 -16.20 3.87
N LYS A 893 -15.29 -15.13 3.60
CA LYS A 893 -14.92 -13.75 3.98
C LYS A 893 -14.76 -13.61 5.50
N TYR A 894 -15.69 -14.13 6.29
CA TYR A 894 -15.62 -14.00 7.75
C TYR A 894 -14.63 -14.98 8.39
N SER A 895 -14.44 -16.18 7.83
CA SER A 895 -13.40 -17.13 8.25
C SER A 895 -11.99 -16.65 7.89
N TYR A 896 -11.80 -16.04 6.71
CA TYR A 896 -10.55 -15.40 6.33
C TYR A 896 -10.23 -14.23 7.28
N SER A 897 -11.18 -13.29 7.43
CA SER A 897 -11.01 -12.14 8.35
C SER A 897 -10.76 -12.56 9.79
N LEU A 898 -11.38 -13.65 10.28
CA LEU A 898 -11.10 -14.20 11.60
C LEU A 898 -9.71 -14.85 11.66
N GLY A 899 -9.30 -15.58 10.61
CA GLY A 899 -7.99 -16.21 10.51
C GLY A 899 -6.86 -15.19 10.49
N GLU A 900 -7.00 -14.15 9.67
CA GLU A 900 -6.09 -13.00 9.54
C GLU A 900 -5.96 -12.22 10.86
N PHE A 901 -7.10 -11.93 11.53
CA PHE A 901 -7.08 -11.27 12.83
C PHE A 901 -6.36 -12.11 13.91
N ILE A 902 -6.54 -13.44 13.88
CA ILE A 902 -5.86 -14.36 14.81
C ILE A 902 -4.38 -14.54 14.47
N SER A 903 -4.00 -14.64 13.19
CA SER A 903 -2.58 -14.78 12.79
C SER A 903 -1.75 -13.57 13.20
N ASN A 904 -2.37 -12.39 13.22
CA ASN A 904 -1.74 -11.15 13.67
C ASN A 904 -1.69 -10.99 15.20
N GLY A 905 -2.14 -12.00 15.97
CA GLY A 905 -2.08 -12.04 17.44
C GLY A 905 -3.38 -11.64 18.15
N GLY A 906 -4.46 -11.39 17.40
CA GLY A 906 -5.79 -11.09 17.96
C GLY A 906 -6.51 -12.31 18.52
N THR A 907 -7.61 -12.09 19.24
CA THR A 907 -8.48 -13.15 19.76
C THR A 907 -9.81 -13.22 19.02
N ALA A 908 -10.48 -14.38 19.03
CA ALA A 908 -11.82 -14.52 18.45
C ALA A 908 -12.88 -13.60 19.11
N LEU A 909 -12.70 -13.25 20.39
CA LEU A 909 -13.56 -12.27 21.07
C LEU A 909 -13.21 -10.83 20.66
N GLY A 910 -11.92 -10.53 20.45
CA GLY A 910 -11.45 -9.27 19.89
C GLY A 910 -12.01 -9.03 18.48
N TRP A 911 -11.95 -10.05 17.62
CA TRP A 911 -12.57 -10.00 16.29
C TRP A 911 -14.08 -9.75 16.36
N TRP A 912 -14.79 -10.42 17.28
CA TRP A 912 -16.23 -10.16 17.50
C TRP A 912 -16.52 -8.75 18.01
N ASN A 913 -15.62 -8.17 18.82
CA ASN A 913 -15.69 -6.78 19.25
C ASN A 913 -15.41 -5.81 18.07
N GLU A 914 -14.43 -6.12 17.22
CA GLU A 914 -14.15 -5.38 15.99
C GLU A 914 -15.37 -5.36 15.04
N GLN A 915 -16.02 -6.52 14.79
CA GLN A 915 -17.25 -6.56 13.97
C GLN A 915 -18.39 -5.74 14.59
N ARG A 916 -18.53 -5.72 15.93
CA ARG A 916 -19.50 -4.83 16.62
C ARG A 916 -19.16 -3.36 16.41
N MET A 917 -17.89 -3.01 16.54
CA MET A 917 -17.44 -1.63 16.45
C MET A 917 -17.48 -1.11 15.01
N TRP A 918 -17.21 -1.95 14.02
CA TRP A 918 -17.47 -1.69 12.60
C TRP A 918 -18.95 -1.32 12.36
N LEU A 919 -19.88 -2.09 12.94
CA LEU A 919 -21.32 -1.80 12.85
C LEU A 919 -21.66 -0.47 13.53
N TYR A 920 -21.14 -0.22 14.73
CA TYR A 920 -21.43 0.99 15.50
C TYR A 920 -20.88 2.25 14.82
N LYS A 921 -19.62 2.22 14.37
CA LYS A 921 -18.95 3.31 13.64
C LYS A 921 -19.73 3.66 12.36
N ARG A 922 -20.12 2.66 11.55
CA ARG A 922 -20.86 2.87 10.30
C ARG A 922 -22.29 3.39 10.49
N THR A 923 -23.04 2.83 11.44
CA THR A 923 -24.45 3.19 11.63
C THR A 923 -24.68 4.51 12.38
N SER A 924 -23.68 5.00 13.11
CA SER A 924 -23.78 6.25 13.88
C SER A 924 -22.77 7.32 13.44
N ALA A 925 -21.48 7.13 13.76
CA ALA A 925 -20.43 8.10 13.51
C ALA A 925 -20.32 8.49 12.02
N TYR A 926 -20.23 7.52 11.12
CA TYR A 926 -20.04 7.77 9.67
C TYR A 926 -21.31 8.31 9.01
N LEU A 927 -22.49 7.93 9.51
CA LEU A 927 -23.77 8.48 9.06
C LEU A 927 -23.87 9.98 9.41
N LEU A 928 -23.57 10.35 10.65
CA LEU A 928 -23.58 11.76 11.07
C LEU A 928 -22.47 12.56 10.38
N ALA A 929 -21.27 11.97 10.22
CA ALA A 929 -20.19 12.56 9.44
C ALA A 929 -20.60 12.88 8.01
N SER A 930 -21.32 11.96 7.36
CA SER A 930 -21.82 12.15 5.99
C SER A 930 -22.82 13.30 5.91
N ILE A 931 -23.76 13.38 6.86
CA ILE A 931 -24.74 14.47 6.94
C ILE A 931 -24.03 15.81 7.17
N ASP A 932 -23.14 15.90 8.15
CA ASP A 932 -22.42 17.15 8.46
C ASP A 932 -21.52 17.61 7.31
N THR A 933 -20.90 16.68 6.58
CA THR A 933 -20.08 16.98 5.39
C THR A 933 -20.93 17.52 4.23
N LEU A 934 -22.09 16.91 3.95
CA LEU A 934 -23.02 17.39 2.94
C LEU A 934 -23.59 18.79 3.31
N LEU A 935 -23.93 19.01 4.58
CA LEU A 935 -24.39 20.32 5.07
C LEU A 935 -23.30 21.39 4.97
N LYS A 936 -22.02 21.05 5.20
CA LYS A 936 -20.87 21.94 4.97
C LYS A 936 -20.72 22.28 3.48
N LEU A 937 -20.82 21.30 2.59
CA LEU A 937 -20.73 21.53 1.14
C LEU A 937 -21.88 22.41 0.61
N CYS A 938 -23.07 22.30 1.19
CA CYS A 938 -24.20 23.19 0.92
C CYS A 938 -24.08 24.58 1.59
N GLY A 939 -23.01 24.87 2.35
CA GLY A 939 -22.81 26.14 3.06
C GLY A 939 -23.74 26.36 4.27
N ILE A 940 -24.42 25.31 4.76
CA ILE A 940 -25.44 25.39 5.82
C ILE A 940 -24.81 25.32 7.22
N SER A 941 -23.67 24.61 7.36
CA SER A 941 -23.00 24.43 8.65
C SER A 941 -21.47 24.51 8.53
N ASN A 942 -20.81 24.86 9.63
CA ASN A 942 -19.37 24.72 9.80
C ASN A 942 -19.07 23.48 10.66
N MET A 943 -18.09 22.67 10.24
CA MET A 943 -17.58 21.55 11.04
C MET A 943 -17.04 22.05 12.38
N LYS A 944 -17.44 21.39 13.47
CA LYS A 944 -16.91 21.66 14.81
C LYS A 944 -15.84 20.62 15.15
N PHE A 945 -14.60 21.06 15.25
CA PHE A 945 -13.52 20.22 15.76
C PHE A 945 -13.73 20.00 17.27
N VAL A 946 -13.78 18.74 17.69
CA VAL A 946 -13.88 18.34 19.11
C VAL A 946 -12.61 17.59 19.48
N ILE A 947 -12.00 17.98 20.60
CA ILE A 947 -10.87 17.27 21.22
C ILE A 947 -11.47 16.20 22.15
N THR A 948 -11.04 14.95 21.98
CA THR A 948 -11.43 13.82 22.84
C THR A 948 -10.45 13.68 24.00
N SER A 949 -10.91 13.45 25.22
CA SER A 949 -9.99 13.10 26.30
C SER A 949 -9.49 11.66 26.13
N LYS A 950 -8.20 11.42 26.42
CA LYS A 950 -7.66 10.06 26.61
C LYS A 950 -7.53 9.68 28.09
N VAL A 951 -7.64 10.65 28.98
CA VAL A 951 -7.61 10.47 30.43
C VAL A 951 -9.03 10.50 30.98
N VAL A 952 -9.38 9.53 31.82
CA VAL A 952 -10.72 9.34 32.38
C VAL A 952 -10.64 9.03 33.88
N ASP A 953 -11.73 9.28 34.60
CA ASP A 953 -11.86 8.93 36.02
C ASP A 953 -11.50 7.46 36.28
N GLU A 954 -10.93 7.15 37.45
CA GLU A 954 -10.55 5.78 37.84
C GLU A 954 -11.72 4.78 37.72
N ASP A 955 -12.92 5.22 38.12
CA ASP A 955 -14.21 4.55 37.90
C ASP A 955 -14.36 3.98 36.48
N VAL A 956 -13.99 4.77 35.46
CA VAL A 956 -14.14 4.47 34.03
C VAL A 956 -13.00 3.55 33.57
N SER A 957 -11.76 3.82 33.99
CA SER A 957 -10.59 2.96 33.68
C SER A 957 -10.83 1.53 34.17
N GLN A 958 -11.26 1.37 35.42
CA GLN A 958 -11.57 0.06 35.99
C GLN A 958 -12.70 -0.69 35.27
N ARG A 959 -13.61 0.01 34.57
CA ARG A 959 -14.64 -0.62 33.71
C ARG A 959 -14.07 -1.02 32.37
N TYR A 960 -13.24 -0.18 31.77
CA TYR A 960 -12.54 -0.46 30.53
C TYR A 960 -11.61 -1.67 30.64
N GLU A 961 -10.79 -1.73 31.70
CA GLU A 961 -9.93 -2.89 32.04
C GLU A 961 -10.71 -4.19 32.22
N LYS A 962 -11.94 -4.12 32.73
CA LYS A 962 -12.87 -5.27 32.86
C LYS A 962 -13.66 -5.57 31.58
N GLU A 963 -13.30 -4.93 30.46
CA GLU A 963 -13.94 -5.08 29.15
C GLU A 963 -15.44 -4.74 29.15
N ILE A 964 -15.84 -3.75 29.96
CA ILE A 964 -17.22 -3.26 30.08
C ILE A 964 -17.37 -1.93 29.30
N MET A 965 -18.20 -1.94 28.25
CA MET A 965 -18.48 -0.74 27.45
C MET A 965 -19.09 0.41 28.27
N GLU A 966 -18.66 1.64 28.01
CA GLU A 966 -19.12 2.86 28.68
C GLU A 966 -20.23 3.54 27.87
N PHE A 967 -21.38 3.82 28.50
CA PHE A 967 -22.56 4.42 27.87
C PHE A 967 -23.11 5.65 28.60
N GLY A 968 -22.53 6.08 29.73
CA GLY A 968 -23.08 7.10 30.62
C GLY A 968 -23.23 8.52 30.05
N VAL A 969 -22.75 8.77 28.83
CA VAL A 969 -22.81 10.07 28.14
C VAL A 969 -24.07 10.17 27.28
N ALA A 970 -24.72 11.34 27.27
CA ALA A 970 -25.90 11.60 26.47
C ALA A 970 -25.53 12.00 25.02
N SER A 971 -25.29 11.01 24.16
CA SER A 971 -24.80 11.21 22.78
C SER A 971 -25.88 10.95 21.71
N PRO A 972 -26.00 11.78 20.64
CA PRO A 972 -26.88 11.48 19.50
C PRO A 972 -26.57 10.15 18.82
N MET A 973 -25.29 9.74 18.82
CA MET A 973 -24.86 8.47 18.26
C MET A 973 -25.47 7.28 19.03
N PHE A 974 -25.54 7.38 20.36
CA PHE A 974 -26.19 6.35 21.18
C PHE A 974 -27.70 6.27 20.95
N VAL A 975 -28.38 7.39 20.66
CA VAL A 975 -29.81 7.35 20.27
C VAL A 975 -30.02 6.53 19.00
N ILE A 976 -29.14 6.67 18.00
CA ILE A 976 -29.21 5.89 16.76
C ILE A 976 -28.96 4.40 17.04
N LEU A 977 -27.88 4.07 17.74
CA LEU A 977 -27.52 2.68 18.06
C LEU A 977 -28.60 1.97 18.89
N GLU A 978 -29.13 2.65 19.91
CA GLU A 978 -30.20 2.11 20.76
C GLU A 978 -31.52 1.95 19.99
N THR A 979 -31.89 2.91 19.14
CA THR A 979 -33.08 2.78 18.27
C THR A 979 -32.96 1.56 17.36
N LEU A 980 -31.82 1.39 16.67
CA LEU A 980 -31.59 0.25 15.77
C LEU A 980 -31.56 -1.09 16.53
N ALA A 981 -30.97 -1.13 17.73
CA ALA A 981 -30.98 -2.32 18.57
C ALA A 981 -32.41 -2.67 19.04
N LEU A 982 -33.14 -1.71 19.60
CA LEU A 982 -34.53 -1.90 20.03
C LEU A 982 -35.43 -2.36 18.87
N MET A 983 -35.30 -1.75 17.68
CA MET A 983 -36.00 -2.20 16.47
C MET A 983 -35.72 -3.67 16.16
N ASN A 984 -34.44 -4.08 16.08
CA ASN A 984 -34.09 -5.48 15.83
C ASN A 984 -34.63 -6.43 16.89
N LEU A 985 -34.53 -6.07 18.18
CA LEU A 985 -35.04 -6.88 19.28
C LEU A 985 -36.57 -7.05 19.21
N PHE A 986 -37.32 -5.97 18.97
CA PHE A 986 -38.78 -6.04 18.82
C PHE A 986 -39.20 -6.82 17.58
N THR A 987 -38.50 -6.64 16.44
CA THR A 987 -38.74 -7.42 15.22
C THR A 987 -38.52 -8.91 15.47
N LEU A 988 -37.42 -9.30 16.13
CA LEU A 988 -37.16 -10.71 16.47
C LEU A 988 -38.26 -11.29 17.37
N ILE A 989 -38.64 -10.59 18.44
CA ILE A 989 -39.70 -11.03 19.36
C ILE A 989 -41.04 -11.18 18.63
N PHE A 990 -41.39 -10.22 17.76
CA PHE A 990 -42.63 -10.26 16.99
C PHE A 990 -42.64 -11.43 15.98
N THR A 991 -41.56 -11.63 15.23
CA THR A 991 -41.45 -12.70 14.25
C THR A 991 -41.50 -14.09 14.89
N LEU A 992 -40.84 -14.28 16.04
CA LEU A 992 -40.92 -15.53 16.82
C LEU A 992 -42.35 -15.79 17.33
N LYS A 993 -43.10 -14.75 17.68
CA LYS A 993 -44.50 -14.86 18.14
C LYS A 993 -45.49 -15.21 17.02
N MET A 994 -45.15 -14.93 15.75
CA MET A 994 -46.03 -15.16 14.58
C MET A 994 -46.00 -16.60 14.05
N GLY A 995 -45.16 -17.48 14.61
CA GLY A 995 -45.26 -18.93 14.45
C GLY A 995 -44.51 -19.58 13.28
N TYR A 996 -44.49 -20.91 13.29
CA TYR A 996 -43.58 -21.77 12.51
C TYR A 996 -43.66 -21.58 10.99
N GLY A 997 -44.83 -21.21 10.44
CA GLY A 997 -45.05 -21.05 9.00
C GLY A 997 -44.28 -19.88 8.35
N ILE A 998 -43.88 -18.88 9.14
CA ILE A 998 -43.08 -17.74 8.66
C ILE A 998 -41.57 -18.07 8.73
N ILE A 999 -41.16 -18.88 9.71
CA ILE A 999 -39.76 -19.27 9.92
C ILE A 999 -39.20 -19.98 8.68
N ASN A 1000 -39.98 -20.87 8.07
CA ASN A 1000 -39.60 -21.56 6.82
C ASN A 1000 -39.47 -20.64 5.59
N LYS A 1001 -40.00 -19.42 5.63
CA LYS A 1001 -39.93 -18.45 4.52
C LYS A 1001 -38.91 -17.33 4.74
N LEU A 1002 -38.57 -17.01 5.98
CA LEU A 1002 -37.69 -15.89 6.36
C LEU A 1002 -36.48 -16.31 7.22
N GLY A 1003 -36.07 -17.58 7.15
CA GLY A 1003 -35.03 -18.14 8.03
C GLY A 1003 -33.70 -17.38 8.01
N LEU A 1004 -33.25 -16.90 6.85
CA LEU A 1004 -32.01 -16.12 6.72
C LEU A 1004 -32.14 -14.72 7.31
N GLN A 1005 -33.29 -14.06 7.14
CA GLN A 1005 -33.59 -12.76 7.74
C GLN A 1005 -33.69 -12.87 9.27
N ILE A 1006 -34.28 -13.96 9.77
CA ILE A 1006 -34.33 -14.27 11.21
C ILE A 1006 -32.91 -14.51 11.74
N LEU A 1007 -32.08 -15.30 11.05
CA LEU A 1007 -30.69 -15.53 11.42
C LEU A 1007 -29.88 -14.23 11.48
N LEU A 1008 -30.00 -13.37 10.47
CA LEU A 1008 -29.37 -12.05 10.45
C LEU A 1008 -29.84 -11.18 11.64
N CYS A 1009 -31.14 -11.16 11.92
CA CYS A 1009 -31.70 -10.42 13.05
C CYS A 1009 -31.20 -10.97 14.41
N VAL A 1010 -31.08 -12.28 14.56
CA VAL A 1010 -30.45 -12.93 15.73
C VAL A 1010 -28.99 -12.49 15.86
N VAL A 1011 -28.20 -12.52 14.78
CA VAL A 1011 -26.80 -12.06 14.79
C VAL A 1011 -26.71 -10.59 15.20
N LEU A 1012 -27.54 -9.71 14.65
CA LEU A 1012 -27.57 -8.30 15.03
C LEU A 1012 -27.96 -8.08 16.50
N VAL A 1013 -28.89 -8.86 17.05
CA VAL A 1013 -29.23 -8.84 18.48
C VAL A 1013 -28.05 -9.35 19.32
N LEU A 1014 -27.34 -10.41 18.91
CA LEU A 1014 -26.16 -10.92 19.61
C LEU A 1014 -24.99 -9.92 19.62
N VAL A 1015 -24.75 -9.23 18.50
CA VAL A 1015 -23.73 -8.17 18.39
C VAL A 1015 -24.02 -7.02 19.37
N ASN A 1016 -25.29 -6.63 19.53
CA ASN A 1016 -25.75 -5.53 20.39
C ASN A 1016 -25.95 -5.91 21.88
N LEU A 1017 -25.58 -7.13 22.32
CA LEU A 1017 -25.76 -7.56 23.72
C LEU A 1017 -25.22 -6.60 24.81
N PRO A 1018 -24.06 -5.94 24.66
CA PRO A 1018 -23.59 -4.95 25.65
C PRO A 1018 -24.56 -3.78 25.83
N LEU A 1019 -25.24 -3.36 24.76
CA LEU A 1019 -26.18 -2.24 24.78
C LEU A 1019 -27.45 -2.60 25.57
N TYR A 1020 -28.05 -3.76 25.32
CA TYR A 1020 -29.21 -4.22 26.11
C TYR A 1020 -28.87 -4.39 27.61
N LYS A 1021 -27.66 -4.86 27.94
CA LYS A 1021 -27.17 -4.88 29.33
C LYS A 1021 -27.09 -3.46 29.92
N GLY A 1022 -26.61 -2.49 29.14
CA GLY A 1022 -26.54 -1.07 29.48
C GLY A 1022 -27.90 -0.40 29.72
N ILE A 1023 -28.96 -0.86 29.05
CA ILE A 1023 -30.33 -0.33 29.18
C ILE A 1023 -31.08 -1.00 30.34
N LEU A 1024 -31.03 -2.34 30.44
CA LEU A 1024 -31.97 -3.12 31.26
C LEU A 1024 -31.39 -3.66 32.58
N ILE A 1025 -30.07 -3.87 32.65
CA ILE A 1025 -29.44 -4.60 33.76
C ILE A 1025 -28.55 -3.70 34.62
N ARG A 1026 -27.82 -2.77 34.00
CA ARG A 1026 -26.85 -1.92 34.68
C ARG A 1026 -27.50 -0.85 35.58
N LYS A 1027 -26.88 -0.64 36.74
CA LYS A 1027 -27.29 0.34 37.77
C LYS A 1027 -26.18 1.33 38.13
N ASP A 1028 -24.98 1.11 37.63
CA ASP A 1028 -23.80 1.96 37.80
C ASP A 1028 -23.84 3.20 36.89
N LYS A 1029 -22.86 4.11 37.05
CA LYS A 1029 -22.80 5.36 36.27
C LYS A 1029 -22.75 5.14 34.76
N GLY A 1030 -22.18 4.02 34.30
CA GLY A 1030 -22.02 3.74 32.87
C GLY A 1030 -23.17 3.02 32.16
N LYS A 1031 -24.36 2.97 32.78
CA LYS A 1031 -25.61 2.59 32.10
C LYS A 1031 -26.00 3.64 31.05
N VAL A 1032 -26.89 3.28 30.13
CA VAL A 1032 -27.45 4.26 29.16
C VAL A 1032 -28.28 5.32 29.92
N PRO A 1033 -28.09 6.64 29.68
CA PRO A 1033 -28.90 7.68 30.31
C PRO A 1033 -30.37 7.57 29.94
N THR A 1034 -31.25 7.72 30.93
CA THR A 1034 -32.72 7.64 30.73
C THR A 1034 -33.24 8.58 29.64
N SER A 1035 -32.58 9.73 29.44
CA SER A 1035 -32.92 10.70 28.38
C SER A 1035 -32.60 10.22 26.97
N VAL A 1036 -31.61 9.33 26.80
CA VAL A 1036 -31.30 8.65 25.53
C VAL A 1036 -32.36 7.56 25.30
N THR A 1037 -32.58 6.68 26.28
CA THR A 1037 -33.56 5.58 26.19
C THR A 1037 -34.98 6.05 25.90
N ILE A 1038 -35.46 7.14 26.52
CA ILE A 1038 -36.79 7.70 26.21
C ILE A 1038 -36.88 8.16 24.75
N LYS A 1039 -35.84 8.82 24.22
CA LYS A 1039 -35.79 9.25 22.81
C LYS A 1039 -35.77 8.05 21.87
N SER A 1040 -34.93 7.06 22.15
CA SER A 1040 -34.77 5.85 21.33
C SER A 1040 -36.06 5.02 21.27
N ILE A 1041 -36.76 4.85 22.39
CA ILE A 1041 -38.07 4.19 22.44
C ILE A 1041 -39.11 5.00 21.65
N PHE A 1042 -39.17 6.32 21.82
CA PHE A 1042 -40.11 7.17 21.07
C PHE A 1042 -39.89 7.08 19.56
N ILE A 1043 -38.65 7.18 19.08
CA ILE A 1043 -38.30 7.04 17.66
C ILE A 1043 -38.64 5.63 17.16
N THR A 1044 -38.32 4.59 17.92
CA THR A 1044 -38.66 3.20 17.59
C THR A 1044 -40.16 3.01 17.40
N LEU A 1045 -40.98 3.53 18.32
CA LEU A 1045 -42.44 3.47 18.24
C LEU A 1045 -42.99 4.29 17.07
N LEU A 1046 -42.42 5.47 16.78
CA LEU A 1046 -42.79 6.31 15.64
C LEU A 1046 -42.52 5.58 14.31
N VAL A 1047 -41.35 4.97 14.14
CA VAL A 1047 -40.99 4.21 12.94
C VAL A 1047 -41.90 2.99 12.78
N VAL A 1048 -42.20 2.26 13.86
CA VAL A 1048 -43.15 1.13 13.85
C VAL A 1048 -44.57 1.58 13.49
N LEU A 1049 -45.00 2.79 13.89
CA LEU A 1049 -46.29 3.35 13.49
C LEU A 1049 -46.30 3.74 12.01
N ILE A 1050 -45.23 4.37 11.50
CA ILE A 1050 -45.10 4.77 10.10
C ILE A 1050 -45.11 3.57 9.16
N ILE A 1051 -44.37 2.50 9.47
CA ILE A 1051 -44.30 1.27 8.65
C ILE A 1051 -45.62 0.48 8.64
N LYS A 1052 -46.55 0.81 9.56
CA LYS A 1052 -47.86 0.15 9.69
C LYS A 1052 -48.99 0.90 8.95
N PHE A 1053 -48.67 2.04 8.33
CA PHE A 1053 -49.50 2.81 7.42
C PHE A 1053 -48.96 2.70 5.98
#